data_AF-A0AAV2PP00-F1
#
_entry.id   AF-A0AAV2PP00-F1
#
_cell.length_a   1.000
_cell.length_b   1.000
_cell.length_c   1.000
_cell.angle_alpha   90.00
_cell.angle_beta   90.00
_cell.angle_gamma   90.00
#
_symmetry.space_group_name_H-M   'P 1'
#
loop_
_entity.id
_entity.type
_entity.pdbx_description
1 polymer ?
#
loop_
_entity_poly.entity_id
_entity_poly.type
_entity_poly.pdbx_seq_one_letter_code
_entity_poly.pdbx_strand_id
1 'polypeptide(L)'
;MLSLNSENYDTSAVVCDIDNERERERERERERERERERERERDKERKRERERERERERERERERERRIFSFRGQNEEKDKKDDAIAETELLEKQKREEEAKKMEDEQRLRKEAEEAAAKAKQEEEQIQIEKREFLQTYIREALERLEKKKELRKQNILAAKDRPELNTALLDSNLKKNTAFIKKMKNLTESQHDSLVKELQNLNLSKYVSEVAGAVVEAKLKMADINTVVHLCSLLHQRYHDFAQALVDNWQKVLVPKKDEKVSNMSKLRVDLRLYAELITAGVIGPKEGLPLLGNVLLFNITKLVSTDKDEHQNISVLLTFCKHCGEDYMGLLPRKFRKLSDEFKIDVPKSDFLLPERQRKLRSLLKDYYTSLTKHLLHDKKELFHVEQVNRRLLETRGELNPERVQMVENISTNLTKLIANTQQLSELLDEEMPNLPPDKVVGEEGMGEGVLGEGGDMPAGGTAVLWEDDDTRAFYENLPELKALIPSILYSDSEKPTEKPAVEEAPSTVECEEGMDEDVEGTPEDDTEEILPPELPPEDEPEDSLTTGPTSSKVLLEGFLSALPNCINRDLIDSAAMEFCLKLNTKPSRKKLVRALFLVPRTRLDLLPFYSRLVATLQPLMPDLATDLVNMLRQDFKYQVRKKNPIGIATNHYYLSVCTMKTDFIKVRTFDNKYKVLKEVCLALSLSSFHYRLPTGKDVCHSCSRLLVREPSSYLRPPLCLKKVCPLRMLK
;
A
#
# COMPACT_ATOMS: atom_id res chain seq x y z
N MET A 1 7.18 3.77 -168.14
CA MET A 1 8.10 3.69 -169.29
C MET A 1 8.68 2.28 -169.31
N LEU A 2 8.46 1.54 -170.43
CA LEU A 2 9.33 0.49 -171.04
C LEU A 2 9.74 -0.73 -170.17
N SER A 3 9.82 -1.99 -170.60
CA SER A 3 9.62 -2.70 -171.87
C SER A 3 9.94 -4.22 -171.68
N LEU A 4 9.09 -5.09 -172.26
CA LEU A 4 9.26 -6.40 -172.96
C LEU A 4 10.16 -7.61 -172.51
N ASN A 5 9.59 -8.83 -172.77
CA ASN A 5 10.12 -10.23 -172.93
C ASN A 5 10.63 -11.02 -171.69
N SER A 6 10.51 -12.36 -171.51
CA SER A 6 9.83 -13.53 -172.15
C SER A 6 9.60 -14.67 -171.09
N GLU A 7 8.82 -15.72 -171.46
CA GLU A 7 8.93 -17.15 -171.05
C GLU A 7 8.33 -17.75 -169.72
N ASN A 8 7.24 -18.53 -169.89
CA ASN A 8 7.08 -20.02 -169.75
C ASN A 8 7.04 -20.84 -168.40
N TYR A 9 6.01 -21.73 -168.33
CA TYR A 9 5.72 -22.97 -167.53
C TYR A 9 5.39 -22.88 -166.00
N ASP A 10 4.15 -23.16 -165.53
CA ASP A 10 3.47 -24.44 -165.16
C ASP A 10 3.87 -24.98 -163.74
N THR A 11 3.02 -24.95 -162.70
CA THR A 11 2.02 -26.01 -162.37
C THR A 11 1.14 -25.65 -161.16
N SER A 12 -0.06 -26.24 -161.15
CA SER A 12 -1.18 -26.10 -160.21
C SER A 12 -1.14 -27.12 -159.05
N ALA A 13 -1.42 -26.68 -157.80
CA ALA A 13 -2.05 -27.40 -156.64
C ALA A 13 -1.32 -27.26 -155.29
N VAL A 14 -1.64 -26.25 -154.44
CA VAL A 14 -1.67 -26.30 -152.94
C VAL A 14 -2.42 -25.05 -152.41
N VAL A 15 -3.74 -25.08 -152.37
CA VAL A 15 -4.61 -24.07 -151.74
C VAL A 15 -5.70 -24.82 -150.98
N CYS A 16 -5.56 -25.09 -149.66
CA CYS A 16 -6.69 -25.34 -148.74
C CYS A 16 -6.39 -25.51 -147.22
N ASP A 17 -5.19 -25.85 -146.73
CA ASP A 17 -5.10 -26.54 -145.41
C ASP A 17 -4.49 -25.80 -144.20
N ILE A 18 -4.11 -24.50 -144.25
CA ILE A 18 -3.40 -23.86 -143.12
C ILE A 18 -4.28 -22.92 -142.26
N ASP A 19 -5.34 -22.33 -142.81
CA ASP A 19 -6.15 -21.33 -142.06
C ASP A 19 -7.27 -21.94 -141.18
N ASN A 20 -7.69 -23.18 -141.43
CA ASN A 20 -8.74 -23.85 -140.63
C ASN A 20 -8.26 -24.44 -139.28
N GLU A 21 -6.94 -24.58 -139.08
CA GLU A 21 -6.37 -25.20 -137.87
C GLU A 21 -6.17 -24.20 -136.73
N ARG A 22 -5.90 -22.92 -137.05
CA ARG A 22 -5.71 -21.84 -136.06
C ARG A 22 -6.99 -21.37 -135.37
N GLU A 23 -8.16 -21.57 -135.97
CA GLU A 23 -9.43 -21.12 -135.39
C GLU A 23 -10.01 -22.15 -134.40
N ARG A 24 -9.77 -23.46 -134.64
CA ARG A 24 -10.19 -24.56 -133.74
C ARG A 24 -9.38 -24.64 -132.45
N GLU A 25 -8.18 -24.09 -132.41
CA GLU A 25 -7.32 -24.09 -131.22
C GLU A 25 -7.71 -23.00 -130.21
N ARG A 26 -8.18 -21.83 -130.69
CA ARG A 26 -8.65 -20.70 -129.85
C ARG A 26 -10.00 -20.98 -129.16
N GLU A 27 -10.81 -21.88 -129.71
CA GLU A 27 -12.11 -22.22 -129.14
C GLU A 27 -11.98 -23.24 -127.99
N ARG A 28 -11.06 -24.21 -128.11
CA ARG A 28 -10.75 -25.20 -127.06
C ARG A 28 -10.11 -24.58 -125.81
N GLU A 29 -9.43 -23.45 -125.96
CA GLU A 29 -8.79 -22.75 -124.84
C GLU A 29 -9.81 -21.95 -124.00
N ARG A 30 -10.81 -21.33 -124.64
CA ARG A 30 -11.90 -20.59 -123.97
C ARG A 30 -12.85 -21.51 -123.19
N GLU A 31 -12.99 -22.76 -123.60
CA GLU A 31 -13.86 -23.73 -122.91
C GLU A 31 -13.20 -24.27 -121.63
N ARG A 32 -11.88 -24.52 -121.66
CA ARG A 32 -11.09 -24.94 -120.49
C ARG A 32 -10.99 -23.88 -119.39
N GLU A 33 -11.08 -22.60 -119.76
CA GLU A 33 -11.04 -21.49 -118.79
C GLU A 33 -12.38 -21.34 -118.05
N ARG A 34 -13.52 -21.52 -118.73
CA ARG A 34 -14.86 -21.47 -118.12
C ARG A 34 -15.14 -22.65 -117.18
N GLU A 35 -14.51 -23.80 -117.41
CA GLU A 35 -14.64 -24.96 -116.53
C GLU A 35 -13.87 -24.79 -115.21
N ARG A 36 -12.66 -24.22 -115.26
CA ARG A 36 -11.84 -23.89 -114.08
C ARG A 36 -12.47 -22.82 -113.18
N GLU A 37 -13.29 -21.93 -113.75
CA GLU A 37 -13.99 -20.90 -112.99
C GLU A 37 -15.19 -21.46 -112.20
N ARG A 38 -15.95 -22.39 -112.81
CA ARG A 38 -17.08 -23.09 -112.15
C ARG A 38 -16.63 -23.99 -111.00
N GLU A 39 -15.43 -24.56 -111.09
CA GLU A 39 -14.86 -25.41 -110.03
C GLU A 39 -14.45 -24.57 -108.79
N ARG A 40 -13.88 -23.38 -109.01
CA ARG A 40 -13.50 -22.45 -107.91
C ARG A 40 -14.70 -21.88 -107.16
N GLU A 41 -15.85 -21.73 -107.80
CA GLU A 41 -17.08 -21.31 -107.12
C GLU A 41 -17.64 -22.42 -106.21
N ARG A 42 -17.69 -23.67 -106.67
CA ARG A 42 -18.19 -24.80 -105.86
C ARG A 42 -17.35 -25.07 -104.62
N ASP A 43 -16.05 -24.79 -104.68
CA ASP A 43 -15.14 -24.95 -103.54
C ASP A 43 -15.27 -23.82 -102.50
N LYS A 44 -15.57 -22.59 -102.95
CA LYS A 44 -15.87 -21.47 -102.04
C LYS A 44 -17.19 -21.68 -101.30
N GLU A 45 -18.18 -22.29 -101.92
CA GLU A 45 -19.47 -22.58 -101.30
C GLU A 45 -19.38 -23.66 -100.21
N ARG A 46 -18.67 -24.78 -100.49
CA ARG A 46 -18.43 -25.84 -99.48
C ARG A 46 -17.64 -25.35 -98.26
N LYS A 47 -16.72 -24.38 -98.45
CA LYS A 47 -15.99 -23.77 -97.33
C LYS A 47 -16.91 -22.96 -96.42
N ARG A 48 -17.81 -22.14 -97.00
CA ARG A 48 -18.76 -21.32 -96.24
C ARG A 48 -19.78 -22.17 -95.46
N GLU A 49 -20.17 -23.32 -96.00
CA GLU A 49 -21.09 -24.23 -95.33
C GLU A 49 -20.45 -24.92 -94.10
N ARG A 50 -19.21 -25.42 -94.24
CA ARG A 50 -18.44 -25.99 -93.12
C ARG A 50 -18.15 -24.98 -92.00
N GLU A 51 -18.05 -23.71 -92.34
CA GLU A 51 -17.82 -22.64 -91.35
C GLU A 51 -19.09 -22.36 -90.54
N ARG A 52 -20.25 -22.30 -91.19
CA ARG A 52 -21.56 -22.14 -90.51
C ARG A 52 -21.91 -23.31 -89.60
N GLU A 53 -21.50 -24.52 -89.96
CA GLU A 53 -21.75 -25.71 -89.14
C GLU A 53 -20.90 -25.71 -87.86
N ARG A 54 -19.62 -25.34 -87.95
CA ARG A 54 -18.72 -25.16 -86.79
C ARG A 54 -19.18 -24.06 -85.86
N GLU A 55 -19.80 -23.01 -86.39
CA GLU A 55 -20.34 -21.92 -85.59
C GLU A 55 -21.57 -22.35 -84.77
N ARG A 56 -22.48 -23.13 -85.37
CA ARG A 56 -23.65 -23.71 -84.67
C ARG A 56 -23.26 -24.71 -83.58
N GLU A 57 -22.17 -25.45 -83.79
CA GLU A 57 -21.66 -26.41 -82.79
C GLU A 57 -21.07 -25.68 -81.57
N ARG A 58 -20.28 -24.63 -81.79
CA ARG A 58 -19.75 -23.77 -80.71
C ARG A 58 -20.85 -23.08 -79.92
N GLU A 59 -21.95 -22.73 -80.57
CA GLU A 59 -23.08 -22.08 -79.89
C GLU A 59 -23.82 -23.06 -78.95
N ARG A 60 -24.02 -24.31 -79.37
CA ARG A 60 -24.62 -25.37 -78.52
C ARG A 60 -23.74 -25.74 -77.33
N GLU A 61 -22.42 -25.72 -77.51
CA GLU A 61 -21.47 -25.97 -76.43
C GLU A 61 -21.52 -24.88 -75.37
N ARG A 62 -21.52 -23.60 -75.80
CA ARG A 62 -21.70 -22.44 -74.89
C ARG A 62 -23.04 -22.43 -74.17
N GLU A 63 -24.10 -23.00 -74.75
CA GLU A 63 -25.40 -23.11 -74.07
C GLU A 63 -25.40 -24.20 -72.99
N ARG A 64 -24.73 -25.34 -73.25
CA ARG A 64 -24.56 -26.42 -72.26
C ARG A 64 -23.73 -25.98 -71.06
N GLU A 65 -22.63 -25.27 -71.29
CA GLU A 65 -21.79 -24.73 -70.22
C GLU A 65 -22.56 -23.72 -69.35
N ARG A 66 -23.38 -22.86 -69.96
CA ARG A 66 -24.21 -21.90 -69.21
C ARG A 66 -25.23 -22.58 -68.29
N ARG A 67 -25.85 -23.68 -68.74
CA ARG A 67 -26.80 -24.44 -67.90
C ARG A 67 -26.11 -25.12 -66.71
N ILE A 68 -24.95 -25.74 -66.93
CA ILE A 68 -24.17 -26.39 -65.87
C ILE A 68 -23.71 -25.37 -64.83
N PHE A 69 -23.24 -24.19 -65.26
CA PHE A 69 -22.83 -23.12 -64.36
C PHE A 69 -24.01 -22.60 -63.51
N SER A 70 -25.20 -22.43 -64.12
CA SER A 70 -26.39 -21.98 -63.38
C SER A 70 -26.87 -22.98 -62.32
N PHE A 71 -26.85 -24.28 -62.64
CA PHE A 71 -27.30 -25.32 -61.71
C PHE A 71 -26.32 -25.49 -60.54
N ARG A 72 -25.01 -25.37 -60.82
CA ARG A 72 -23.97 -25.42 -59.78
C ARG A 72 -24.06 -24.22 -58.83
N GLY A 73 -24.27 -23.01 -59.37
CA GLY A 73 -24.45 -21.80 -58.56
C GLY A 73 -25.68 -21.84 -57.64
N GLN A 74 -26.81 -22.40 -58.11
CA GLN A 74 -28.03 -22.51 -57.31
C GLN A 74 -27.90 -23.51 -56.14
N ASN A 75 -27.20 -24.63 -56.32
CA ASN A 75 -26.96 -25.58 -55.23
C ASN A 75 -25.94 -25.02 -54.23
N GLU A 76 -24.87 -24.37 -54.69
CA GLU A 76 -23.88 -23.74 -53.81
C GLU A 76 -24.48 -22.59 -52.98
N GLU A 77 -25.46 -21.84 -53.50
CA GLU A 77 -26.20 -20.84 -52.72
C GLU A 77 -27.13 -21.44 -51.68
N LYS A 78 -27.72 -22.61 -51.96
CA LYS A 78 -28.63 -23.28 -51.04
C LYS A 78 -27.87 -23.91 -49.88
N ASP A 79 -26.78 -24.61 -50.16
CA ASP A 79 -25.93 -25.22 -49.13
C ASP A 79 -25.36 -24.16 -48.19
N LYS A 80 -24.92 -23.01 -48.72
CA LYS A 80 -24.46 -21.86 -47.91
C LYS A 80 -25.54 -21.28 -46.99
N LYS A 81 -26.81 -21.28 -47.43
CA LYS A 81 -27.93 -20.79 -46.61
C LYS A 81 -28.28 -21.77 -45.49
N ASP A 82 -28.25 -23.07 -45.79
CA ASP A 82 -28.54 -24.11 -44.81
C ASP A 82 -27.42 -24.19 -43.75
N ASP A 83 -26.15 -24.03 -44.15
CA ASP A 83 -25.00 -23.94 -43.22
C ASP A 83 -25.09 -22.69 -42.31
N ALA A 84 -25.47 -21.53 -42.87
CA ALA A 84 -25.63 -20.30 -42.10
C ALA A 84 -26.75 -20.41 -41.06
N ILE A 85 -27.87 -21.08 -41.40
CA ILE A 85 -28.97 -21.31 -40.45
C ILE A 85 -28.50 -22.24 -39.32
N ALA A 86 -27.81 -23.33 -39.65
CA ALA A 86 -27.27 -24.27 -38.64
C ALA A 86 -26.26 -23.59 -37.70
N GLU A 87 -25.42 -22.69 -38.22
CA GLU A 87 -24.47 -21.91 -37.41
C GLU A 87 -25.20 -20.95 -36.46
N THR A 88 -26.26 -20.26 -36.91
CA THR A 88 -27.07 -19.39 -36.06
C THR A 88 -27.81 -20.14 -34.96
N GLU A 89 -28.37 -21.33 -35.25
CA GLU A 89 -29.02 -22.18 -34.26
C GLU A 89 -28.04 -22.71 -33.20
N LEU A 90 -26.81 -23.05 -33.60
CA LEU A 90 -25.76 -23.47 -32.68
C LEU A 90 -25.35 -22.33 -31.74
N LEU A 91 -25.17 -21.11 -32.27
CA LEU A 91 -24.85 -19.92 -31.50
C LEU A 91 -25.98 -19.55 -30.51
N GLU A 92 -27.24 -19.64 -30.93
CA GLU A 92 -28.38 -19.43 -30.02
C GLU A 92 -28.42 -20.47 -28.90
N LYS A 93 -28.15 -21.74 -29.22
CA LYS A 93 -28.09 -22.80 -28.21
C LYS A 93 -26.96 -22.57 -27.20
N GLN A 94 -25.78 -22.17 -27.68
CA GLN A 94 -24.64 -21.82 -26.81
C GLN A 94 -24.96 -20.63 -25.91
N LYS A 95 -25.61 -19.58 -26.44
CA LYS A 95 -26.07 -18.43 -25.65
C LYS A 95 -27.06 -18.84 -24.55
N ARG A 96 -28.04 -19.70 -24.87
CA ARG A 96 -29.01 -20.21 -23.88
C ARG A 96 -28.33 -21.05 -22.79
N GLU A 97 -27.34 -21.87 -23.15
CA GLU A 97 -26.57 -22.65 -22.17
C GLU A 97 -25.68 -21.76 -21.29
N GLU A 98 -25.09 -20.70 -21.84
CA GLU A 98 -24.30 -19.73 -21.08
C GLU A 98 -25.17 -18.88 -20.15
N GLU A 99 -26.35 -18.44 -20.60
CA GLU A 99 -27.35 -17.75 -19.77
C GLU A 99 -27.86 -18.64 -18.64
N ALA A 100 -28.13 -19.92 -18.92
CA ALA A 100 -28.53 -20.88 -17.89
C ALA A 100 -27.44 -21.08 -16.83
N LYS A 101 -26.17 -21.20 -17.23
CA LYS A 101 -25.02 -21.28 -16.31
C LYS A 101 -24.86 -20.01 -15.48
N LYS A 102 -24.98 -18.83 -16.10
CA LYS A 102 -24.94 -17.53 -15.39
C LYS A 102 -26.05 -17.44 -14.33
N MET A 103 -27.27 -17.87 -14.66
CA MET A 103 -28.39 -17.90 -13.71
C MET A 103 -28.16 -18.89 -12.56
N GLU A 104 -27.57 -20.05 -12.83
CA GLU A 104 -27.22 -21.05 -11.80
C GLU A 104 -26.09 -20.54 -10.88
N ASP A 105 -25.04 -19.96 -11.44
CA ASP A 105 -23.93 -19.35 -10.69
C ASP A 105 -24.42 -18.16 -9.85
N GLU A 106 -25.31 -17.32 -10.38
CA GLU A 106 -25.90 -16.23 -9.62
C GLU A 106 -26.78 -16.74 -8.48
N GLN A 107 -27.58 -17.78 -8.70
CA GLN A 107 -28.37 -18.42 -7.63
C GLN A 107 -27.47 -19.05 -6.56
N ARG A 108 -26.35 -19.66 -6.95
CA ARG A 108 -25.37 -20.21 -6.02
C ARG A 108 -24.70 -19.13 -5.19
N LEU A 109 -24.24 -18.04 -5.81
CA LEU A 109 -23.66 -16.90 -5.12
C LEU A 109 -24.65 -16.23 -4.15
N ARG A 110 -25.92 -16.12 -4.53
CA ARG A 110 -26.98 -15.61 -3.64
C ARG A 110 -27.17 -16.51 -2.41
N LYS A 111 -27.20 -17.83 -2.59
CA LYS A 111 -27.30 -18.80 -1.47
C LYS A 111 -26.07 -18.74 -0.56
N GLU A 112 -24.87 -18.71 -1.14
CA GLU A 112 -23.61 -18.59 -0.37
C GLU A 112 -23.56 -17.28 0.43
N ALA A 113 -24.03 -16.16 -0.15
CA ALA A 113 -24.14 -14.88 0.55
C ALA A 113 -25.20 -14.90 1.68
N GLU A 114 -26.34 -15.56 1.47
CA GLU A 114 -27.38 -15.71 2.51
C GLU A 114 -26.89 -16.60 3.66
N GLU A 115 -26.19 -17.70 3.37
CA GLU A 115 -25.56 -18.55 4.37
C GLU A 115 -24.46 -17.81 5.14
N ALA A 116 -23.62 -17.02 4.46
CA ALA A 116 -22.61 -16.20 5.11
C ALA A 116 -23.23 -15.13 6.03
N ALA A 117 -24.31 -14.48 5.58
CA ALA A 117 -25.05 -13.52 6.39
C ALA A 117 -25.74 -14.18 7.59
N ALA A 118 -26.27 -15.40 7.43
CA ALA A 118 -26.85 -16.17 8.53
C ALA A 118 -25.79 -16.57 9.57
N LYS A 119 -24.61 -17.02 9.12
CA LYS A 119 -23.47 -17.32 10.00
C LYS A 119 -22.99 -16.08 10.76
N ALA A 120 -22.83 -14.95 10.06
CA ALA A 120 -22.43 -13.69 10.70
C ALA A 120 -23.43 -13.26 11.79
N LYS A 121 -24.74 -13.38 11.53
CA LYS A 121 -25.77 -13.09 12.56
C LYS A 121 -25.69 -14.04 13.75
N GLN A 122 -25.48 -15.34 13.52
CA GLN A 122 -25.31 -16.31 14.60
C GLN A 122 -24.06 -16.02 15.45
N GLU A 123 -22.96 -15.63 14.81
CA GLU A 123 -21.72 -15.22 15.51
C GLU A 123 -21.94 -13.96 16.34
N GLU A 124 -22.64 -12.95 15.80
CA GLU A 124 -23.00 -11.74 16.54
C GLU A 124 -23.89 -12.04 17.75
N GLU A 125 -24.90 -12.89 17.59
CA GLU A 125 -25.77 -13.35 18.68
C GLU A 125 -24.98 -14.10 19.76
N GLN A 126 -24.07 -14.98 19.36
CA GLN A 126 -23.20 -15.72 20.27
C GLN A 126 -22.30 -14.77 21.07
N ILE A 127 -21.69 -13.78 20.43
CA ILE A 127 -20.89 -12.75 21.10
C ILE A 127 -21.74 -11.96 22.11
N GLN A 128 -22.99 -11.66 21.79
CA GLN A 128 -23.90 -10.94 22.69
C GLN A 128 -24.29 -11.79 23.91
N ILE A 129 -24.51 -13.10 23.73
CA ILE A 129 -24.76 -14.03 24.84
C ILE A 129 -23.55 -14.08 25.77
N GLU A 130 -22.35 -14.25 25.22
CA GLU A 130 -21.10 -14.31 26.00
C GLU A 130 -20.85 -13.02 26.79
N LYS A 131 -21.05 -11.86 26.17
CA LYS A 131 -20.96 -10.54 26.84
C LYS A 131 -21.94 -10.42 28.00
N ARG A 132 -23.17 -10.92 27.83
CA ARG A 132 -24.21 -10.89 28.87
C ARG A 132 -23.87 -11.83 30.03
N GLU A 133 -23.44 -13.04 29.74
CA GLU A 133 -23.00 -14.01 30.76
C GLU A 133 -21.78 -13.50 31.54
N PHE A 134 -20.85 -12.84 30.85
CA PHE A 134 -19.70 -12.18 31.46
C PHE A 134 -20.13 -11.09 32.47
N LEU A 135 -21.08 -10.23 32.09
CA LEU A 135 -21.65 -9.22 33.01
C LEU A 135 -22.38 -9.87 34.20
N GLN A 136 -23.18 -10.90 33.96
CA GLN A 136 -23.92 -11.59 35.02
C GLN A 136 -22.98 -12.27 36.03
N THR A 137 -21.90 -12.87 35.54
CA THR A 137 -20.87 -13.47 36.42
C THR A 137 -20.24 -12.42 37.31
N TYR A 138 -19.87 -11.26 36.76
CA TYR A 138 -19.36 -10.14 37.54
C TYR A 138 -20.34 -9.63 38.59
N ILE A 139 -21.63 -9.49 38.24
CA ILE A 139 -22.68 -9.07 39.18
C ILE A 139 -22.80 -10.06 40.34
N ARG A 140 -22.82 -11.36 40.06
CA ARG A 140 -22.88 -12.41 41.09
C ARG A 140 -21.69 -12.35 42.04
N GLU A 141 -20.47 -12.26 41.51
CA GLU A 141 -19.26 -12.16 42.33
C GLU A 141 -19.22 -10.85 43.15
N ALA A 142 -19.73 -9.75 42.59
CA ALA A 142 -19.85 -8.48 43.30
C ALA A 142 -20.86 -8.58 44.46
N LEU A 143 -22.04 -9.16 44.23
CA LEU A 143 -23.04 -9.39 45.28
C LEU A 143 -22.48 -10.26 46.42
N GLU A 144 -21.86 -11.39 46.09
CA GLU A 144 -21.27 -12.27 47.11
C GLU A 144 -20.20 -11.55 47.94
N ARG A 145 -19.35 -10.74 47.29
CA ARG A 145 -18.30 -9.98 47.96
C ARG A 145 -18.90 -8.89 48.87
N LEU A 146 -19.88 -8.14 48.39
CA LEU A 146 -20.54 -7.09 49.16
C LEU A 146 -21.30 -7.66 50.36
N GLU A 147 -22.01 -8.77 50.17
CA GLU A 147 -22.77 -9.42 51.24
C GLU A 147 -21.84 -9.98 52.33
N LYS A 148 -20.73 -10.63 51.95
CA LYS A 148 -19.70 -11.09 52.91
C LYS A 148 -19.14 -9.94 53.75
N LYS A 149 -18.83 -8.80 53.11
CA LYS A 149 -18.36 -7.59 53.82
C LYS A 149 -19.42 -7.01 54.74
N LYS A 150 -20.68 -6.98 54.30
CA LYS A 150 -21.82 -6.46 55.06
C LYS A 150 -22.12 -7.30 56.29
N GLU A 151 -22.10 -8.62 56.18
CA GLU A 151 -22.32 -9.54 57.29
C GLU A 151 -21.18 -9.44 58.31
N LEU A 152 -19.93 -9.44 57.86
CA LEU A 152 -18.78 -9.28 58.76
C LEU A 152 -18.82 -7.94 59.51
N ARG A 153 -19.18 -6.85 58.81
CA ARG A 153 -19.39 -5.53 59.41
C ARG A 153 -20.49 -5.54 60.46
N LYS A 154 -21.62 -6.18 60.15
CA LYS A 154 -22.76 -6.29 61.08
C LYS A 154 -22.35 -6.99 62.37
N GLN A 155 -21.61 -8.11 62.26
CA GLN A 155 -21.10 -8.85 63.42
C GLN A 155 -20.14 -8.02 64.27
N ASN A 156 -19.19 -7.33 63.64
CA ASN A 156 -18.21 -6.50 64.35
C ASN A 156 -18.86 -5.28 65.02
N ILE A 157 -19.80 -4.60 64.36
CA ILE A 157 -20.54 -3.47 64.96
C ILE A 157 -21.42 -3.94 66.13
N LEU A 158 -22.07 -5.10 66.00
CA LEU A 158 -22.86 -5.68 67.08
C LEU A 158 -21.99 -5.99 68.29
N ALA A 159 -20.86 -6.66 68.07
CA ALA A 159 -19.91 -6.94 69.15
C ALA A 159 -19.37 -5.65 69.78
N ALA A 160 -19.04 -4.61 69.01
CA ALA A 160 -18.59 -3.34 69.56
C ALA A 160 -19.60 -2.68 70.53
N LYS A 161 -20.91 -2.95 70.36
CA LYS A 161 -21.98 -2.44 71.25
C LYS A 161 -22.23 -3.33 72.46
N ASP A 162 -22.27 -4.64 72.26
CA ASP A 162 -22.65 -5.62 73.28
C ASP A 162 -21.77 -6.87 73.13
N ARG A 163 -20.61 -6.89 73.79
CA ARG A 163 -19.68 -8.03 73.74
C ARG A 163 -20.09 -9.08 74.77
N PRO A 164 -20.17 -10.37 74.39
CA PRO A 164 -20.34 -11.43 75.38
C PRO A 164 -19.13 -11.46 76.33
N GLU A 165 -19.38 -11.63 77.62
CA GLU A 165 -18.31 -11.81 78.60
C GLU A 165 -17.50 -13.08 78.28
N LEU A 166 -16.18 -12.92 78.21
CA LEU A 166 -15.28 -14.01 77.88
C LEU A 166 -15.09 -14.92 79.11
N ASN A 167 -15.53 -16.18 79.03
CA ASN A 167 -15.24 -17.15 80.08
C ASN A 167 -13.76 -17.61 79.99
N THR A 168 -12.88 -16.85 80.65
CA THR A 168 -11.44 -17.08 80.64
C THR A 168 -11.01 -18.40 81.28
N ALA A 169 -11.87 -19.05 82.08
CA ALA A 169 -11.56 -20.32 82.75
C ALA A 169 -11.51 -21.51 81.78
N LEU A 170 -12.22 -21.42 80.65
CA LEU A 170 -12.25 -22.47 79.62
C LEU A 170 -11.11 -22.33 78.58
N LEU A 171 -10.33 -21.26 78.67
CA LEU A 171 -9.33 -20.89 77.66
C LEU A 171 -7.90 -21.11 78.17
N ASP A 172 -7.00 -21.49 77.27
CA ASP A 172 -5.61 -21.77 77.61
C ASP A 172 -4.79 -20.47 77.72
N SER A 173 -4.29 -20.20 78.94
CA SER A 173 -3.49 -19.01 79.27
C SER A 173 -1.97 -19.30 79.27
N ASN A 174 -1.52 -20.44 78.74
CA ASN A 174 -0.11 -20.82 78.71
C ASN A 174 0.73 -19.81 77.91
N LEU A 175 1.72 -19.21 78.57
CA LEU A 175 2.65 -18.23 77.99
C LEU A 175 3.30 -18.73 76.70
N LYS A 176 3.73 -19.99 76.65
CA LYS A 176 4.41 -20.55 75.47
C LYS A 176 3.48 -20.60 74.27
N LYS A 177 2.21 -21.00 74.46
CA LYS A 177 1.23 -21.09 73.38
C LYS A 177 0.80 -19.71 72.89
N ASN A 178 0.54 -18.77 73.81
CA ASN A 178 0.20 -17.39 73.47
C ASN A 178 1.36 -16.70 72.70
N THR A 179 2.60 -16.82 73.18
CA THR A 179 3.77 -16.27 72.48
C THR A 179 3.99 -16.92 71.11
N ALA A 180 3.76 -18.24 71.00
CA ALA A 180 3.84 -18.94 69.71
C ALA A 180 2.78 -18.45 68.73
N PHE A 181 1.54 -18.21 69.18
CA PHE A 181 0.48 -17.65 68.36
C PHE A 181 0.84 -16.25 67.82
N ILE A 182 1.37 -15.36 68.67
CA ILE A 182 1.84 -14.02 68.26
C ILE A 182 2.94 -14.13 67.18
N LYS A 183 3.88 -15.06 67.33
CA LYS A 183 4.92 -15.31 66.32
C LYS A 183 4.35 -15.82 65.00
N LYS A 184 3.32 -16.67 65.03
CA LYS A 184 2.61 -17.12 63.82
C LYS A 184 1.89 -15.95 63.13
N MET A 185 1.26 -15.06 63.89
CA MET A 185 0.60 -13.86 63.33
C MET A 185 1.56 -12.96 62.52
N LYS A 186 2.85 -12.88 62.87
CA LYS A 186 3.82 -12.08 62.10
C LYS A 186 4.14 -12.64 60.70
N ASN A 187 3.95 -13.94 60.50
CA ASN A 187 4.28 -14.65 59.26
C ASN A 187 3.12 -15.53 58.80
N LEU A 188 1.88 -15.05 58.98
CA LEU A 188 0.69 -15.82 58.62
C LEU A 188 0.55 -15.93 57.10
N THR A 189 -0.06 -17.04 56.67
CA THR A 189 -0.45 -17.27 55.28
C THR A 189 -1.90 -17.73 55.19
N GLU A 190 -2.55 -17.54 54.04
CA GLU A 190 -3.93 -18.00 53.79
C GLU A 190 -4.13 -19.49 54.11
N SER A 191 -3.14 -20.34 53.80
CA SER A 191 -3.19 -21.79 54.08
C SER A 191 -3.29 -22.14 55.57
N GLN A 192 -2.95 -21.20 56.46
CA GLN A 192 -3.00 -21.39 57.91
C GLN A 192 -4.33 -20.92 58.51
N HIS A 193 -5.27 -20.40 57.72
CA HIS A 193 -6.54 -19.82 58.15
C HIS A 193 -7.25 -20.67 59.23
N ASP A 194 -7.64 -21.90 58.90
CA ASP A 194 -8.44 -22.74 59.81
C ASP A 194 -7.69 -23.13 61.09
N SER A 195 -6.36 -23.31 60.98
CA SER A 195 -5.51 -23.61 62.13
C SER A 195 -5.41 -22.43 63.09
N LEU A 196 -5.24 -21.21 62.56
CA LEU A 196 -5.14 -19.98 63.34
C LEU A 196 -6.48 -19.62 63.97
N VAL A 197 -7.59 -19.82 63.27
CA VAL A 197 -8.94 -19.61 63.82
C VAL A 197 -9.18 -20.54 65.01
N LYS A 198 -8.86 -21.84 64.89
CA LYS A 198 -8.99 -22.81 65.99
C LYS A 198 -8.07 -22.48 67.16
N GLU A 199 -6.82 -22.09 66.91
CA GLU A 199 -5.90 -21.67 67.98
C GLU A 199 -6.43 -20.42 68.70
N LEU A 200 -6.88 -19.41 67.96
CA LEU A 200 -7.42 -18.16 68.51
C LEU A 200 -8.69 -18.40 69.34
N GLN A 201 -9.51 -19.38 68.97
CA GLN A 201 -10.70 -19.77 69.74
C GLN A 201 -10.39 -20.44 71.08
N ASN A 202 -9.24 -21.11 71.21
CA ASN A 202 -8.88 -21.87 72.41
C ASN A 202 -7.92 -21.13 73.35
N LEU A 203 -7.33 -20.01 72.92
CA LEU A 203 -6.34 -19.24 73.69
C LEU A 203 -6.96 -18.05 74.40
N ASN A 204 -6.46 -17.76 75.61
CA ASN A 204 -6.75 -16.53 76.33
C ASN A 204 -5.68 -15.47 76.04
N LEU A 205 -5.98 -14.55 75.12
CA LEU A 205 -5.07 -13.49 74.67
C LEU A 205 -5.25 -12.17 75.44
N SER A 206 -6.04 -12.13 76.52
CA SER A 206 -6.42 -10.89 77.22
C SER A 206 -5.21 -10.03 77.64
N LYS A 207 -4.09 -10.65 78.02
CA LYS A 207 -2.85 -9.94 78.40
C LYS A 207 -1.92 -9.60 77.22
N TYR A 208 -2.21 -10.12 76.03
CA TYR A 208 -1.35 -10.05 74.85
C TYR A 208 -1.99 -9.28 73.69
N VAL A 209 -3.15 -8.64 73.90
CA VAL A 209 -3.91 -7.91 72.86
C VAL A 209 -3.04 -6.89 72.13
N SER A 210 -2.27 -6.08 72.86
CA SER A 210 -1.37 -5.07 72.28
C SER A 210 -0.23 -5.69 71.46
N GLU A 211 0.32 -6.82 71.91
CA GLU A 211 1.38 -7.53 71.19
C GLU A 211 0.85 -8.19 69.91
N VAL A 212 -0.36 -8.75 69.96
CA VAL A 212 -1.06 -9.29 68.78
C VAL A 212 -1.35 -8.18 67.78
N ALA A 213 -1.85 -7.02 68.23
CA ALA A 213 -2.07 -5.87 67.36
C ALA A 213 -0.77 -5.39 66.69
N GLY A 214 0.33 -5.31 67.45
CA GLY A 214 1.65 -5.00 66.89
C GLY A 214 2.12 -6.05 65.88
N ALA A 215 1.91 -7.34 66.18
CA ALA A 215 2.27 -8.44 65.27
C ALA A 215 1.51 -8.39 63.94
N VAL A 216 0.22 -8.01 63.95
CA VAL A 216 -0.59 -7.83 62.74
C VAL A 216 -0.03 -6.71 61.85
N VAL A 217 0.36 -5.57 62.44
CA VAL A 217 0.88 -4.42 61.69
C VAL A 217 2.30 -4.68 61.16
N GLU A 218 3.14 -5.38 61.93
CA GLU A 218 4.50 -5.75 61.51
C GLU A 218 4.54 -6.91 60.49
N ALA A 219 3.44 -7.63 60.31
CA ALA A 219 3.39 -8.82 59.47
C ALA A 219 3.82 -8.53 58.02
N LYS A 220 4.54 -9.50 57.45
CA LYS A 220 4.95 -9.48 56.04
C LYS A 220 3.93 -10.23 55.19
N LEU A 221 2.84 -9.55 54.89
CA LEU A 221 1.67 -10.14 54.24
C LEU A 221 1.75 -10.08 52.71
N LYS A 222 1.16 -11.07 52.03
CA LYS A 222 0.85 -11.02 50.60
C LYS A 222 -0.60 -10.58 50.39
N MET A 223 -0.93 -10.25 49.14
CA MET A 223 -2.30 -9.84 48.75
C MET A 223 -3.37 -10.91 48.97
N ALA A 224 -2.98 -12.19 48.95
CA ALA A 224 -3.87 -13.32 49.19
C ALA A 224 -4.25 -13.43 50.68
N ASP A 225 -3.32 -13.10 51.58
CA ASP A 225 -3.47 -13.33 53.03
C ASP A 225 -4.44 -12.32 53.69
N ILE A 226 -4.75 -11.21 53.01
CA ILE A 226 -5.52 -10.09 53.58
C ILE A 226 -6.88 -10.54 54.11
N ASN A 227 -7.59 -11.40 53.38
CA ASN A 227 -8.91 -11.87 53.80
C ASN A 227 -8.82 -12.67 55.11
N THR A 228 -7.82 -13.55 55.23
CA THR A 228 -7.53 -14.27 56.48
C THR A 228 -7.22 -13.32 57.63
N VAL A 229 -6.38 -12.29 57.41
CA VAL A 229 -6.06 -11.32 58.46
C VAL A 229 -7.31 -10.56 58.90
N VAL A 230 -8.13 -10.09 57.97
CA VAL A 230 -9.38 -9.37 58.29
C VAL A 230 -10.34 -10.26 59.09
N HIS A 231 -10.43 -11.55 58.76
CA HIS A 231 -11.24 -12.49 59.52
C HIS A 231 -10.69 -12.70 60.94
N LEU A 232 -9.39 -12.95 61.10
CA LEU A 232 -8.75 -13.10 62.42
C LEU A 232 -8.87 -11.83 63.26
N CYS A 233 -8.68 -10.65 62.67
CA CYS A 233 -8.87 -9.37 63.33
C CYS A 233 -10.33 -9.15 63.75
N SER A 234 -11.29 -9.61 62.94
CA SER A 234 -12.72 -9.57 63.32
C SER A 234 -12.99 -10.45 64.54
N LEU A 235 -12.46 -11.67 64.56
CA LEU A 235 -12.58 -12.57 65.71
C LEU A 235 -11.89 -12.04 66.98
N LEU A 236 -10.77 -11.33 66.84
CA LEU A 236 -10.10 -10.66 67.95
C LEU A 236 -10.92 -9.46 68.44
N HIS A 237 -11.45 -8.65 67.53
CA HIS A 237 -12.29 -7.49 67.85
C HIS A 237 -13.60 -7.87 68.56
N GLN A 238 -14.21 -8.98 68.14
CA GLN A 238 -15.45 -9.49 68.74
C GLN A 238 -15.23 -9.99 70.17
N ARG A 239 -14.02 -10.49 70.48
CA ARG A 239 -13.67 -11.04 71.80
C ARG A 239 -13.04 -10.03 72.76
N TYR A 240 -12.14 -9.19 72.27
CA TYR A 240 -11.29 -8.35 73.10
C TYR A 240 -11.60 -6.87 72.85
N HIS A 241 -12.07 -6.18 73.89
CA HIS A 241 -12.44 -4.77 73.82
C HIS A 241 -11.29 -3.87 73.33
N ASP A 242 -10.10 -4.06 73.91
CA ASP A 242 -8.95 -3.16 73.71
C ASP A 242 -8.24 -3.37 72.36
N PHE A 243 -8.63 -4.39 71.58
CA PHE A 243 -7.95 -4.76 70.34
C PHE A 243 -8.04 -3.68 69.27
N ALA A 244 -9.21 -3.07 69.08
CA ALA A 244 -9.41 -2.04 68.06
C ALA A 244 -8.51 -0.82 68.31
N GLN A 245 -8.48 -0.32 69.54
CA GLN A 245 -7.67 0.84 69.90
C GLN A 245 -6.18 0.53 69.76
N ALA A 246 -5.71 -0.61 70.28
CA ALA A 246 -4.32 -1.02 70.13
C ALA A 246 -3.91 -1.16 68.65
N LEU A 247 -4.82 -1.60 67.78
CA LEU A 247 -4.56 -1.69 66.34
C LEU A 247 -4.44 -0.30 65.70
N VAL A 248 -5.34 0.64 66.03
CA VAL A 248 -5.27 2.03 65.56
C VAL A 248 -3.96 2.70 65.98
N ASP A 249 -3.56 2.55 67.24
CA ASP A 249 -2.33 3.15 67.78
C ASP A 249 -1.08 2.64 67.05
N ASN A 250 -1.04 1.36 66.68
CA ASN A 250 0.07 0.79 65.91
C ASN A 250 0.04 1.25 64.45
N TRP A 251 -1.15 1.35 63.83
CA TRP A 251 -1.27 1.87 62.47
C TRP A 251 -0.89 3.34 62.35
N GLN A 252 -1.20 4.17 63.34
CA GLN A 252 -0.77 5.57 63.35
C GLN A 252 0.75 5.72 63.30
N LYS A 253 1.50 4.84 63.98
CA LYS A 253 2.98 4.88 63.95
C LYS A 253 3.56 4.56 62.56
N VAL A 254 2.86 3.73 61.77
CA VAL A 254 3.35 3.23 60.48
C VAL A 254 2.83 4.04 59.31
N LEU A 255 1.55 4.43 59.33
CA LEU A 255 0.88 5.07 58.20
C LEU A 255 0.94 6.59 58.25
N VAL A 256 1.21 7.22 59.41
CA VAL A 256 1.29 8.69 59.46
C VAL A 256 2.39 9.19 58.51
N PRO A 257 2.04 10.03 57.53
CA PRO A 257 2.99 10.48 56.54
C PRO A 257 4.00 11.44 57.16
N LYS A 258 5.29 11.11 57.02
CA LYS A 258 6.39 11.98 57.42
C LYS A 258 6.83 12.82 56.21
N LYS A 259 6.89 14.14 56.38
CA LYS A 259 7.11 15.09 55.27
C LYS A 259 8.46 14.88 54.56
N ASP A 260 9.51 14.53 55.31
CA ASP A 260 10.89 14.47 54.81
C ASP A 260 11.45 13.06 54.61
N GLU A 261 10.67 12.01 54.91
CA GLU A 261 11.12 10.62 54.78
C GLU A 261 10.57 10.01 53.48
N LYS A 262 11.46 9.45 52.64
CA LYS A 262 11.04 8.61 51.50
C LYS A 262 10.39 7.35 52.08
N VAL A 263 9.26 6.92 51.51
CA VAL A 263 8.60 5.67 51.92
C VAL A 263 9.59 4.52 51.70
N SER A 264 10.09 3.93 52.78
CA SER A 264 11.17 2.94 52.73
C SER A 264 10.77 1.64 52.05
N ASN A 265 9.48 1.26 52.10
CA ASN A 265 8.98 0.03 51.50
C ASN A 265 7.60 0.20 50.84
N MET A 266 7.61 0.48 49.53
CA MET A 266 6.39 0.66 48.74
C MET A 266 5.53 -0.61 48.66
N SER A 267 6.16 -1.78 48.62
CA SER A 267 5.45 -3.07 48.54
C SER A 267 4.67 -3.36 49.82
N LYS A 268 5.23 -3.03 50.98
CA LYS A 268 4.53 -3.16 52.27
C LYS A 268 3.42 -2.12 52.38
N LEU A 269 3.68 -0.85 52.07
CA LEU A 269 2.65 0.20 52.10
C LEU A 269 1.42 -0.17 51.25
N ARG A 270 1.64 -0.76 50.07
CA ARG A 270 0.58 -1.23 49.17
C ARG A 270 -0.34 -2.28 49.80
N VAL A 271 0.22 -3.24 50.53
CA VAL A 271 -0.54 -4.29 51.23
C VAL A 271 -1.23 -3.71 52.46
N ASP A 272 -0.49 -2.92 53.24
CA ASP A 272 -0.95 -2.29 54.48
C ASP A 272 -2.14 -1.36 54.24
N LEU A 273 -2.14 -0.56 53.17
CA LEU A 273 -3.26 0.31 52.82
C LEU A 273 -4.53 -0.48 52.48
N ARG A 274 -4.40 -1.58 51.74
CA ARG A 274 -5.52 -2.47 51.44
C ARG A 274 -6.05 -3.11 52.72
N LEU A 275 -5.16 -3.64 53.57
CA LEU A 275 -5.55 -4.25 54.84
C LEU A 275 -6.26 -3.24 55.76
N TYR A 276 -5.69 -2.05 55.92
CA TYR A 276 -6.26 -0.99 56.75
C TYR A 276 -7.66 -0.58 56.28
N ALA A 277 -7.84 -0.44 54.96
CA ALA A 277 -9.14 -0.14 54.38
C ALA A 277 -10.15 -1.27 54.56
N GLU A 278 -9.76 -2.54 54.39
CA GLU A 278 -10.65 -3.68 54.65
C GLU A 278 -11.01 -3.80 56.14
N LEU A 279 -10.11 -3.47 57.07
CA LEU A 279 -10.42 -3.45 58.51
C LEU A 279 -11.46 -2.39 58.89
N ILE A 280 -11.42 -1.22 58.22
CA ILE A 280 -12.44 -0.18 58.36
C ILE A 280 -13.77 -0.63 57.74
N THR A 281 -13.72 -1.20 56.52
CA THR A 281 -14.89 -1.73 55.82
C THR A 281 -15.53 -2.89 56.60
N ALA A 282 -14.75 -3.73 57.26
CA ALA A 282 -15.23 -4.80 58.14
C ALA A 282 -15.72 -4.29 59.49
N GLY A 283 -15.56 -3.00 59.82
CA GLY A 283 -16.02 -2.44 61.10
C GLY A 283 -15.17 -2.81 62.31
N VAL A 284 -13.96 -3.38 62.12
CA VAL A 284 -12.99 -3.60 63.21
C VAL A 284 -12.44 -2.27 63.71
N ILE A 285 -12.15 -1.36 62.77
CA ILE A 285 -11.78 0.02 63.04
C ILE A 285 -12.99 0.90 62.72
N GLY A 286 -13.42 1.70 63.68
CA GLY A 286 -14.57 2.58 63.49
C GLY A 286 -14.33 3.62 62.38
N PRO A 287 -15.32 3.95 61.54
CA PRO A 287 -15.15 4.94 60.47
C PRO A 287 -14.71 6.33 60.97
N LYS A 288 -15.05 6.69 62.21
CA LYS A 288 -14.66 7.98 62.82
C LYS A 288 -13.15 8.10 63.06
N GLU A 289 -12.51 7.00 63.43
CA GLU A 289 -11.07 6.95 63.75
C GLU A 289 -10.25 6.57 62.53
N GLY A 290 -10.76 5.62 61.73
CA GLY A 290 -10.04 5.07 60.59
C GLY A 290 -10.02 5.97 59.35
N LEU A 291 -11.15 6.60 59.01
CA LEU A 291 -11.24 7.40 57.78
C LEU A 291 -10.34 8.64 57.79
N PRO A 292 -10.15 9.39 58.90
CA PRO A 292 -9.21 10.51 58.91
C PRO A 292 -7.77 10.07 58.61
N LEU A 293 -7.29 8.95 59.19
CA LEU A 293 -5.95 8.45 58.91
C LEU A 293 -5.84 7.97 57.46
N LEU A 294 -6.78 7.13 57.00
CA LEU A 294 -6.79 6.65 55.61
C LEU A 294 -6.88 7.82 54.62
N GLY A 295 -7.76 8.78 54.89
CA GLY A 295 -7.94 9.98 54.08
C GLY A 295 -6.68 10.83 54.04
N ASN A 296 -6.02 11.07 55.18
CA ASN A 296 -4.76 11.81 55.22
C ASN A 296 -3.65 11.09 54.47
N VAL A 297 -3.59 9.77 54.52
CA VAL A 297 -2.57 8.99 53.81
C VAL A 297 -2.84 8.93 52.32
N LEU A 298 -4.09 8.71 51.91
CA LEU A 298 -4.48 8.75 50.50
C LEU A 298 -4.30 10.16 49.95
N LEU A 299 -4.77 11.19 50.65
CA LEU A 299 -4.59 12.58 50.26
C LEU A 299 -3.11 12.94 50.23
N PHE A 300 -2.31 12.52 51.21
CA PHE A 300 -0.87 12.78 51.20
C PHE A 300 -0.19 12.07 50.05
N ASN A 301 -0.49 10.80 49.77
CA ASN A 301 0.08 10.07 48.65
C ASN A 301 -0.36 10.72 47.32
N ILE A 302 -1.65 10.98 47.12
CA ILE A 302 -2.19 11.62 45.92
C ILE A 302 -1.64 13.04 45.76
N THR A 303 -1.59 13.85 46.82
CA THR A 303 -1.11 15.25 46.78
C THR A 303 0.40 15.32 46.61
N LYS A 304 1.19 14.53 47.37
CA LYS A 304 2.66 14.45 47.22
C LYS A 304 3.04 13.91 45.84
N LEU A 305 2.26 12.99 45.29
CA LEU A 305 2.41 12.54 43.90
C LEU A 305 2.16 13.66 42.90
N VAL A 306 1.08 14.42 43.05
CA VAL A 306 0.72 15.52 42.13
C VAL A 306 1.66 16.73 42.27
N SER A 307 2.19 17.01 43.47
CA SER A 307 3.03 18.19 43.71
C SER A 307 4.53 17.94 43.55
N THR A 308 5.00 16.74 43.90
CA THR A 308 6.43 16.47 44.13
C THR A 308 7.00 15.39 43.20
N ASP A 309 6.14 14.58 42.56
CA ASP A 309 6.53 13.40 41.78
C ASP A 309 6.08 13.54 40.31
N LYS A 310 6.24 14.76 39.75
CA LYS A 310 5.79 15.12 38.39
C LYS A 310 6.39 14.22 37.30
N ASP A 311 7.55 13.62 37.56
CA ASP A 311 8.39 13.01 36.53
C ASP A 311 8.65 11.50 36.73
N GLU A 312 8.18 10.86 37.83
CA GLU A 312 8.46 9.43 38.05
C GLU A 312 7.21 8.59 38.35
N HIS A 313 6.14 9.18 38.90
CA HIS A 313 4.88 8.50 39.24
C HIS A 313 5.06 7.14 39.94
N GLN A 314 6.06 7.00 40.82
CA GLN A 314 6.49 5.71 41.37
C GLN A 314 5.39 5.01 42.20
N ASN A 315 4.48 5.79 42.78
CA ASN A 315 3.43 5.27 43.67
C ASN A 315 2.14 4.86 42.93
N ILE A 316 2.12 4.90 41.59
CA ILE A 316 0.93 4.50 40.81
C ILE A 316 0.48 3.07 41.13
N SER A 317 1.43 2.16 41.37
CA SER A 317 1.13 0.76 41.71
C SER A 317 0.38 0.62 43.05
N VAL A 318 0.61 1.54 43.99
CA VAL A 318 -0.09 1.59 45.29
C VAL A 318 -1.54 2.01 45.07
N LEU A 319 -1.76 3.09 44.30
CA LEU A 319 -3.08 3.61 44.00
C LEU A 319 -3.91 2.64 43.16
N LEU A 320 -3.31 2.03 42.12
CA LEU A 320 -3.98 1.02 41.29
C LEU A 320 -4.50 -0.15 42.12
N THR A 321 -3.68 -0.65 43.04
CA THR A 321 -4.06 -1.75 43.92
C THR A 321 -5.19 -1.36 44.86
N PHE A 322 -5.13 -0.16 45.42
CA PHE A 322 -6.20 0.38 46.26
C PHE A 322 -7.50 0.52 45.47
N CYS A 323 -7.45 1.09 44.27
CA CYS A 323 -8.62 1.25 43.39
C CYS A 323 -9.22 -0.11 42.99
N LYS A 324 -8.37 -1.09 42.67
CA LYS A 324 -8.81 -2.44 42.27
C LYS A 324 -9.55 -3.19 43.37
N HIS A 325 -9.10 -3.08 44.63
CA HIS A 325 -9.64 -3.89 45.73
C HIS A 325 -10.63 -3.14 46.61
N CYS A 326 -10.42 -1.83 46.82
CA CYS A 326 -11.19 -1.01 47.75
C CYS A 326 -11.96 0.12 47.02
N GLY A 327 -11.75 0.30 45.70
CA GLY A 327 -12.36 1.39 44.94
C GLY A 327 -13.88 1.35 44.89
N GLU A 328 -14.50 0.16 44.92
CA GLU A 328 -15.95 -0.01 44.97
C GLU A 328 -16.55 0.59 46.26
N ASP A 329 -15.92 0.36 47.42
CA ASP A 329 -16.39 0.83 48.73
C ASP A 329 -16.09 2.32 48.96
N TYR A 330 -14.87 2.75 48.65
CA TYR A 330 -14.36 4.07 49.02
C TYR A 330 -14.58 5.15 47.99
N MET A 331 -14.61 4.75 46.72
CA MET A 331 -14.68 5.66 45.59
C MET A 331 -15.88 5.34 44.72
N GLY A 332 -16.67 4.29 44.98
CA GLY A 332 -17.79 3.86 44.14
C GLY A 332 -17.38 3.60 42.69
N LEU A 333 -16.18 3.05 42.46
CA LEU A 333 -15.66 2.79 41.11
C LEU A 333 -16.43 1.63 40.46
N LEU A 334 -16.73 1.80 39.17
CA LEU A 334 -17.26 0.77 38.30
C LEU A 334 -16.36 0.74 37.06
N PRO A 335 -15.65 -0.36 36.77
CA PRO A 335 -14.78 -0.40 35.61
C PRO A 335 -15.53 -0.15 34.30
N ARG A 336 -14.88 0.53 33.35
CA ARG A 336 -15.46 0.97 32.07
C ARG A 336 -16.12 -0.15 31.28
N LYS A 337 -15.49 -1.34 31.24
CA LYS A 337 -16.03 -2.55 30.60
C LYS A 337 -17.40 -2.92 31.15
N PHE A 338 -17.56 -2.99 32.46
CA PHE A 338 -18.82 -3.36 33.09
C PHE A 338 -19.86 -2.24 33.02
N ARG A 339 -19.44 -0.97 33.08
CA ARG A 339 -20.35 0.15 32.82
C ARG A 339 -20.92 0.08 31.39
N LYS A 340 -20.08 -0.07 30.37
CA LYS A 340 -20.53 -0.18 28.97
C LYS A 340 -21.49 -1.36 28.76
N LEU A 341 -21.18 -2.53 29.34
CA LEU A 341 -22.06 -3.70 29.26
C LEU A 341 -23.37 -3.49 30.05
N SER A 342 -23.31 -2.81 31.20
CA SER A 342 -24.49 -2.43 31.99
C SER A 342 -25.41 -1.49 31.21
N ASP A 343 -24.83 -0.51 30.49
CA ASP A 343 -25.57 0.41 29.62
C ASP A 343 -26.14 -0.31 28.38
N GLU A 344 -25.37 -1.21 27.76
CA GLU A 344 -25.75 -2.01 26.58
C GLU A 344 -26.95 -2.95 26.90
N PHE A 345 -26.89 -3.67 28.01
CA PHE A 345 -27.93 -4.63 28.41
C PHE A 345 -28.99 -4.06 29.37
N LYS A 346 -28.83 -2.81 29.84
CA LYS A 346 -29.68 -2.15 30.85
C LYS A 346 -29.85 -2.99 32.13
N ILE A 347 -28.75 -3.61 32.59
CA ILE A 347 -28.72 -4.41 33.82
C ILE A 347 -28.01 -3.58 34.90
N ASP A 348 -28.69 -3.35 36.02
CA ASP A 348 -28.12 -2.62 37.14
C ASP A 348 -27.02 -3.42 37.85
N VAL A 349 -25.86 -2.78 38.03
CA VAL A 349 -24.72 -3.34 38.76
C VAL A 349 -24.83 -2.95 40.24
N PRO A 350 -24.64 -3.90 41.19
CA PRO A 350 -24.68 -3.59 42.61
C PRO A 350 -23.58 -2.60 42.99
N LYS A 351 -23.89 -1.73 43.95
CA LYS A 351 -22.97 -0.70 44.47
C LYS A 351 -22.84 -0.85 45.98
N SER A 352 -21.66 -0.56 46.51
CA SER A 352 -21.42 -0.58 47.95
C SER A 352 -22.21 0.52 48.67
N ASP A 353 -22.87 0.15 49.77
CA ASP A 353 -23.60 1.03 50.68
C ASP A 353 -22.73 1.56 51.84
N PHE A 354 -21.43 1.25 51.86
CA PHE A 354 -20.56 1.55 52.99
C PHE A 354 -20.35 3.05 53.24
N LEU A 355 -20.06 3.81 52.18
CA LEU A 355 -19.81 5.25 52.26
C LEU A 355 -20.84 6.03 51.46
N LEU A 356 -21.20 7.20 51.99
CA LEU A 356 -22.11 8.13 51.30
C LEU A 356 -21.54 8.53 49.92
N PRO A 357 -22.39 8.60 48.87
CA PRO A 357 -21.95 8.92 47.51
C PRO A 357 -21.18 10.25 47.41
N GLU A 358 -21.49 11.23 48.25
CA GLU A 358 -20.79 12.51 48.30
C GLU A 358 -19.32 12.38 48.74
N ARG A 359 -19.05 11.52 49.74
CA ARG A 359 -17.69 11.25 50.22
C ARG A 359 -16.89 10.48 49.17
N GLN A 360 -17.53 9.50 48.55
CA GLN A 360 -16.94 8.74 47.43
C GLN A 360 -16.56 9.67 46.27
N ARG A 361 -17.44 10.64 45.92
CA ARG A 361 -17.19 11.61 44.85
C ARG A 361 -15.96 12.48 45.10
N LYS A 362 -15.71 12.90 46.35
CA LYS A 362 -14.52 13.69 46.71
C LYS A 362 -13.22 12.93 46.43
N LEU A 363 -13.12 11.68 46.90
CA LEU A 363 -11.93 10.85 46.64
C LEU A 363 -11.76 10.55 45.15
N ARG A 364 -12.87 10.28 44.45
CA ARG A 364 -12.87 10.05 43.01
C ARG A 364 -12.35 11.27 42.23
N SER A 365 -12.74 12.48 42.62
CA SER A 365 -12.24 13.73 42.01
C SER A 365 -10.72 13.84 42.14
N LEU A 366 -10.16 13.56 43.33
CA LEU A 366 -8.72 13.60 43.56
C LEU A 366 -7.96 12.58 42.69
N LEU A 367 -8.54 11.40 42.48
CA LEU A 367 -7.96 10.41 41.57
C LEU A 367 -8.03 10.84 40.10
N LYS A 368 -9.08 11.56 39.69
CA LYS A 368 -9.15 12.15 38.34
C LYS A 368 -8.11 13.24 38.13
N ASP A 369 -7.84 14.06 39.16
CA ASP A 369 -6.77 15.04 39.13
C ASP A 369 -5.40 14.36 38.97
N TYR A 370 -5.18 13.26 39.72
CA TYR A 370 -3.99 12.42 39.56
C TYR A 370 -3.89 11.79 38.18
N TYR A 371 -4.99 11.25 37.64
CA TYR A 371 -5.03 10.68 36.28
C TYR A 371 -4.69 11.72 35.21
N THR A 372 -5.13 12.97 35.40
CA THR A 372 -4.80 14.09 34.51
C THR A 372 -3.30 14.41 34.56
N SER A 373 -2.69 14.40 35.75
CA SER A 373 -1.24 14.55 35.91
C SER A 373 -0.47 13.40 35.24
N LEU A 374 -0.91 12.17 35.47
CA LEU A 374 -0.35 10.95 34.88
C LEU A 374 -0.38 10.98 33.35
N THR A 375 -1.49 11.44 32.78
CA THR A 375 -1.66 11.59 31.33
C THR A 375 -0.68 12.61 30.76
N LYS A 376 -0.43 13.72 31.46
CA LYS A 376 0.57 14.72 31.04
C LYS A 376 1.99 14.14 31.05
N HIS A 377 2.33 13.37 32.09
CA HIS A 377 3.61 12.68 32.17
C HIS A 377 3.78 11.64 31.07
N LEU A 378 2.75 10.83 30.81
CA LEU A 378 2.76 9.85 29.72
C LEU A 378 3.01 10.49 28.34
N LEU A 379 2.37 11.62 28.07
CA LEU A 379 2.58 12.37 26.84
C LEU A 379 3.96 13.04 26.78
N HIS A 380 4.52 13.42 27.93
CA HIS A 380 5.86 13.97 28.03
C HIS A 380 6.92 12.91 27.67
N ASP A 381 6.91 11.76 28.35
CA ASP A 381 7.87 10.68 28.12
C ASP A 381 7.80 10.14 26.70
N LYS A 382 6.60 10.07 26.13
CA LYS A 382 6.43 9.66 24.73
C LYS A 382 7.06 10.67 23.76
N LYS A 383 6.92 11.98 24.02
CA LYS A 383 7.58 13.02 23.21
C LYS A 383 9.10 12.98 23.39
N GLU A 384 9.57 12.73 24.60
CA GLU A 384 10.99 12.60 24.90
C GLU A 384 11.61 11.41 24.18
N LEU A 385 10.97 10.23 24.23
CA LEU A 385 11.40 9.04 23.49
C LEU A 385 11.53 9.34 21.99
N PHE A 386 10.48 9.91 21.39
CA PHE A 386 10.48 10.28 19.98
C PHE A 386 11.61 11.27 19.64
N HIS A 387 11.87 12.25 20.51
CA HIS A 387 12.95 13.22 20.31
C HIS A 387 14.33 12.54 20.37
N VAL A 388 14.57 11.69 21.37
CA VAL A 388 15.83 10.96 21.52
C VAL A 388 16.06 10.01 20.35
N GLU A 389 15.03 9.31 19.88
CA GLU A 389 15.09 8.43 18.70
C GLU A 389 15.39 9.20 17.42
N GLN A 390 14.79 10.37 17.20
CA GLN A 390 15.13 11.22 16.06
C GLN A 390 16.59 11.68 16.09
N VAL A 391 17.08 12.11 17.24
CA VAL A 391 18.48 12.53 17.40
C VAL A 391 19.42 11.34 17.17
N ASN A 392 19.08 10.16 17.68
CA ASN A 392 19.86 8.93 17.48
C ASN A 392 19.94 8.54 16.01
N ARG A 393 18.82 8.63 15.28
CA ARG A 393 18.77 8.36 13.85
C ARG A 393 19.66 9.32 13.05
N ARG A 394 19.61 10.63 13.33
CA ARG A 394 20.51 11.62 12.71
C ARG A 394 21.98 11.35 13.03
N LEU A 395 22.28 10.91 14.26
CA LEU A 395 23.64 10.59 14.66
C LEU A 395 24.15 9.33 13.94
N LEU A 396 23.29 8.32 13.78
CA LEU A 396 23.60 7.12 13.02
C LEU A 396 23.82 7.46 11.53
N GLU A 397 22.99 8.33 10.94
CA GLU A 397 23.15 8.79 9.56
C GLU A 397 24.45 9.59 9.34
N THR A 398 24.85 10.42 10.31
CA THR A 398 26.02 11.31 10.17
C THR A 398 27.34 10.66 10.58
N ARG A 399 27.34 9.71 11.54
CA ARG A 399 28.55 9.10 12.09
C ARG A 399 28.66 7.59 11.84
N GLY A 400 27.59 6.92 11.44
CA GLY A 400 27.56 5.47 11.23
C GLY A 400 27.55 4.62 12.50
N GLU A 401 27.68 5.24 13.69
CA GLU A 401 27.71 4.55 14.98
C GLU A 401 26.92 5.29 16.06
N LEU A 402 26.34 4.53 16.98
CA LEU A 402 25.62 5.03 18.17
C LEU A 402 26.40 4.66 19.43
N ASN A 403 26.61 5.64 20.33
CA ASN A 403 27.21 5.38 21.64
C ASN A 403 26.33 4.39 22.43
N PRO A 404 26.89 3.30 23.02
CA PRO A 404 26.14 2.35 23.84
C PRO A 404 25.32 3.01 24.97
N GLU A 405 25.76 4.12 25.55
CA GLU A 405 25.00 4.86 26.57
C GLU A 405 23.68 5.41 26.03
N ARG A 406 23.63 5.83 24.76
CA ARG A 406 22.39 6.35 24.13
C ARG A 406 21.41 5.23 23.80
N VAL A 407 21.93 4.04 23.47
CA VAL A 407 21.10 2.84 23.28
C VAL A 407 20.45 2.46 24.62
N GLN A 408 21.24 2.38 25.69
CA GLN A 408 20.73 2.12 27.04
C GLN A 408 19.72 3.18 27.51
N MET A 409 19.93 4.45 27.18
CA MET A 409 18.99 5.53 27.50
C MET A 409 17.61 5.30 26.84
N VAL A 410 17.58 4.97 25.54
CA VAL A 410 16.33 4.67 24.82
C VAL A 410 15.65 3.43 25.39
N GLU A 411 16.40 2.37 25.69
CA GLU A 411 15.87 1.16 26.33
C GLU A 411 15.25 1.46 27.70
N ASN A 412 15.91 2.29 28.52
CA ASN A 412 15.40 2.69 29.83
C ASN A 412 14.11 3.53 29.71
N ILE A 413 14.08 4.52 28.81
CA ILE A 413 12.88 5.34 28.58
C ILE A 413 11.74 4.47 28.03
N SER A 414 12.01 3.60 27.05
CA SER A 414 11.03 2.70 26.44
C SER A 414 10.43 1.71 27.45
N THR A 415 11.26 1.09 28.30
CA THR A 415 10.80 0.15 29.33
C THR A 415 9.98 0.85 30.41
N ASN A 416 10.34 2.07 30.80
CA ASN A 416 9.57 2.88 31.75
C ASN A 416 8.24 3.35 31.14
N LEU A 417 8.25 3.82 29.89
CA LEU A 417 7.06 4.24 29.15
C LEU A 417 6.08 3.08 28.98
N THR A 418 6.55 1.88 28.64
CA THR A 418 5.70 0.68 28.52
C THR A 418 4.99 0.36 29.84
N LYS A 419 5.70 0.44 30.97
CA LYS A 419 5.10 0.27 32.31
C LYS A 419 4.08 1.38 32.60
N LEU A 420 4.41 2.63 32.25
CA LEU A 420 3.54 3.78 32.47
C LEU A 420 2.25 3.68 31.65
N ILE A 421 2.33 3.25 30.39
CA ILE A 421 1.20 2.97 29.50
C ILE A 421 0.29 1.92 30.13
N ALA A 422 0.85 0.78 30.54
CA ALA A 422 0.07 -0.30 31.15
C ALA A 422 -0.64 0.15 32.43
N ASN A 423 0.06 0.91 33.28
CA ASN A 423 -0.53 1.44 34.52
C ASN A 423 -1.63 2.49 34.24
N THR A 424 -1.42 3.36 33.24
CA THR A 424 -2.39 4.38 32.83
C THR A 424 -3.64 3.74 32.22
N GLN A 425 -3.49 2.70 31.41
CA GLN A 425 -4.58 1.90 30.87
C GLN A 425 -5.41 1.29 32.00
N GLN A 426 -4.78 0.62 32.97
CA GLN A 426 -5.48 0.04 34.11
C GLN A 426 -6.22 1.09 34.93
N LEU A 427 -5.60 2.26 35.16
CA LEU A 427 -6.25 3.33 35.92
C LEU A 427 -7.43 3.94 35.15
N SER A 428 -7.30 4.12 33.83
CA SER A 428 -8.37 4.63 32.96
C SER A 428 -9.58 3.69 32.94
N GLU A 429 -9.32 2.37 32.90
CA GLU A 429 -10.36 1.34 32.97
C GLU A 429 -11.10 1.38 34.31
N LEU A 430 -10.39 1.55 35.43
CA LEU A 430 -10.97 1.60 36.78
C LEU A 430 -11.74 2.91 37.06
N LEU A 431 -11.21 4.05 36.59
CA LEU A 431 -11.81 5.37 36.78
C LEU A 431 -12.88 5.69 35.75
N ASP A 432 -13.01 4.85 34.73
CA ASP A 432 -13.94 5.03 33.64
C ASP A 432 -13.64 6.31 32.82
N GLU A 433 -12.36 6.49 32.52
CA GLU A 433 -11.82 7.60 31.73
C GLU A 433 -11.29 7.10 30.38
N GLU A 434 -11.12 8.01 29.43
CA GLU A 434 -10.54 7.70 28.12
C GLU A 434 -9.02 7.78 28.15
N MET A 435 -8.37 6.79 27.55
CA MET A 435 -6.92 6.83 27.39
C MET A 435 -6.52 7.98 26.46
N PRO A 436 -5.49 8.76 26.79
CA PRO A 436 -4.99 9.79 25.88
C PRO A 436 -4.55 9.18 24.55
N ASN A 437 -4.85 9.88 23.44
CA ASN A 437 -4.34 9.51 22.13
C ASN A 437 -2.81 9.62 22.11
N LEU A 438 -2.16 8.47 22.17
CA LEU A 438 -0.73 8.38 21.98
C LEU A 438 -0.46 8.51 20.47
N PRO A 439 0.36 9.46 20.01
CA PRO A 439 0.78 9.50 18.62
C PRO A 439 1.31 8.12 18.22
N PRO A 440 0.98 7.56 17.05
CA PRO A 440 1.54 6.28 16.65
C PRO A 440 3.06 6.37 16.65
N ASP A 441 3.72 5.35 17.19
CA ASP A 441 5.16 5.21 17.03
C ASP A 441 5.38 5.09 15.53
N LYS A 442 5.95 6.13 14.92
CA LYS A 442 6.36 6.06 13.53
C LYS A 442 7.56 5.13 13.48
N VAL A 443 7.29 3.83 13.49
CA VAL A 443 8.25 2.78 13.15
C VAL A 443 8.52 2.96 11.65
N VAL A 444 9.43 3.87 11.34
CA VAL A 444 10.03 3.96 10.02
C VAL A 444 11.18 2.95 10.03
N GLY A 445 10.84 1.69 9.81
CA GLY A 445 11.82 0.60 9.76
C GLY A 445 11.13 -0.75 9.88
N GLU A 446 11.07 -1.48 8.78
CA GLU A 446 10.68 -2.90 8.70
C GLU A 446 9.21 -3.22 8.97
N GLU A 447 8.33 -2.83 8.05
CA GLU A 447 7.44 -3.77 7.37
C GLU A 447 6.77 -3.08 6.18
N GLY A 448 6.28 -3.88 5.24
CA GLY A 448 5.85 -3.51 3.91
C GLY A 448 4.97 -2.26 3.86
N MET A 449 5.45 -1.30 3.09
CA MET A 449 4.70 -0.16 2.61
C MET A 449 3.44 -0.64 1.87
N GLY A 450 2.27 -0.53 2.49
CA GLY A 450 1.05 -1.03 1.90
C GLY A 450 -0.19 -1.00 2.79
N GLU A 451 -0.42 0.07 3.56
CA GLU A 451 -1.78 0.37 4.04
C GLU A 451 -1.90 1.85 4.39
N GLY A 452 -2.31 2.64 3.39
CA GLY A 452 -2.85 3.97 3.65
C GLY A 452 -4.28 3.80 4.16
N VAL A 453 -4.46 3.94 5.47
CA VAL A 453 -5.76 4.13 6.10
C VAL A 453 -6.47 5.30 5.40
N LEU A 454 -7.54 4.98 4.68
CA LEU A 454 -8.61 5.91 4.36
C LEU A 454 -9.25 6.34 5.69
N GLY A 455 -8.70 7.38 6.30
CA GLY A 455 -9.30 8.08 7.43
C GLY A 455 -10.16 9.21 6.89
N GLU A 456 -11.48 9.07 7.08
CA GLU A 456 -12.48 10.09 6.82
C GLU A 456 -12.17 11.42 7.52
N GLY A 457 -12.41 12.53 6.81
CA GLY A 457 -12.73 13.83 7.41
C GLY A 457 -11.58 14.60 8.05
N GLY A 458 -10.89 15.42 7.26
CA GLY A 458 -10.04 16.49 7.77
C GLY A 458 -9.59 17.42 6.65
N ASP A 459 -9.98 18.68 6.75
CA ASP A 459 -9.76 19.74 5.76
C ASP A 459 -8.35 19.77 5.15
N MET A 460 -8.31 19.80 3.81
CA MET A 460 -7.12 20.14 3.03
C MET A 460 -6.78 21.62 3.25
N PRO A 461 -5.57 21.98 3.73
CA PRO A 461 -5.14 23.35 3.72
C PRO A 461 -4.93 23.80 2.27
N ALA A 462 -5.64 24.86 1.88
CA ALA A 462 -5.50 25.50 0.58
C ALA A 462 -4.10 26.11 0.46
N GLY A 463 -3.32 25.63 -0.51
CA GLY A 463 -2.05 26.23 -0.94
C GLY A 463 -0.83 25.55 -0.34
N GLY A 464 -0.20 24.67 -1.12
CA GLY A 464 1.14 24.19 -0.84
C GLY A 464 1.44 22.87 -1.55
N THR A 465 2.35 22.90 -2.51
CA THR A 465 2.98 21.77 -3.22
C THR A 465 3.74 20.78 -2.29
N ALA A 466 3.54 20.85 -0.98
CA ALA A 466 4.38 20.22 0.04
C ALA A 466 4.07 18.73 0.33
N VAL A 467 3.30 18.04 -0.52
CA VAL A 467 3.01 16.59 -0.34
C VAL A 467 3.54 15.73 -1.50
N LEU A 468 4.21 16.34 -2.49
CA LEU A 468 4.73 15.59 -3.64
C LEU A 468 6.05 14.83 -3.31
N TRP A 469 6.90 15.42 -2.48
CA TRP A 469 8.26 14.94 -2.18
C TRP A 469 8.36 14.40 -0.75
N GLU A 470 9.20 13.38 -0.55
CA GLU A 470 9.37 12.70 0.75
C GLU A 470 10.22 13.53 1.74
N ASP A 471 11.09 14.38 1.20
CA ASP A 471 11.99 15.27 1.93
C ASP A 471 12.32 16.53 1.10
N ASP A 472 12.75 17.59 1.78
CA ASP A 472 13.03 18.89 1.16
C ASP A 472 14.31 18.89 0.29
N ASP A 473 15.25 17.99 0.54
CA ASP A 473 16.50 17.89 -0.24
C ASP A 473 16.22 17.26 -1.61
N THR A 474 15.40 16.22 -1.66
CA THR A 474 14.89 15.62 -2.89
C THR A 474 14.06 16.65 -3.69
N ARG A 475 13.19 17.41 -3.02
CA ARG A 475 12.46 18.52 -3.65
C ARG A 475 13.41 19.52 -4.30
N ALA A 476 14.41 19.99 -3.54
CA ALA A 476 15.40 20.93 -4.06
C ALA A 476 16.24 20.34 -5.21
N PHE A 477 16.53 19.04 -5.19
CA PHE A 477 17.28 18.38 -6.25
C PHE A 477 16.51 18.23 -7.57
N TYR A 478 15.18 18.19 -7.54
CA TYR A 478 14.37 18.06 -8.76
C TYR A 478 13.73 19.38 -9.21
N GLU A 479 13.35 20.27 -8.29
CA GLU A 479 12.66 21.53 -8.61
C GLU A 479 13.61 22.73 -8.75
N ASN A 480 14.68 22.81 -7.93
CA ASN A 480 15.59 23.96 -7.95
C ASN A 480 16.77 23.69 -8.90
N LEU A 481 16.58 24.01 -10.18
CA LEU A 481 17.63 23.92 -11.22
C LEU A 481 18.32 25.28 -11.43
N PRO A 482 19.62 25.31 -11.79
CA PRO A 482 20.31 26.55 -12.12
C PRO A 482 19.70 27.19 -13.38
N GLU A 483 19.31 28.47 -13.30
CA GLU A 483 18.83 29.23 -14.46
C GLU A 483 20.00 29.68 -15.37
N LEU A 484 20.56 28.74 -16.14
CA LEU A 484 21.69 29.03 -17.03
C LEU A 484 21.36 30.07 -18.12
N LYS A 485 20.07 30.21 -18.48
CA LYS A 485 19.59 31.20 -19.46
C LYS A 485 19.76 32.65 -19.00
N ALA A 486 19.71 32.89 -17.69
CA ALA A 486 19.91 34.21 -17.11
C ALA A 486 21.40 34.56 -16.89
N LEU A 487 22.26 33.55 -16.75
CA LEU A 487 23.68 33.68 -16.39
C LEU A 487 24.62 33.72 -17.59
N ILE A 488 24.18 33.24 -18.75
CA ILE A 488 25.03 33.06 -19.94
C ILE A 488 24.58 34.03 -21.06
N PRO A 489 25.50 34.69 -21.78
CA PRO A 489 25.16 35.56 -22.91
C PRO A 489 24.40 34.81 -24.02
N SER A 490 23.34 35.43 -24.54
CA SER A 490 22.45 34.84 -25.56
C SER A 490 23.15 34.38 -26.84
N ILE A 491 24.28 35.01 -27.17
CA ILE A 491 25.14 34.70 -28.33
C ILE A 491 25.65 33.24 -28.28
N LEU A 492 25.83 32.65 -27.09
CA LEU A 492 26.39 31.31 -26.93
C LEU A 492 25.37 30.16 -27.10
N TYR A 493 24.07 30.49 -27.19
CA TYR A 493 23.00 29.48 -27.33
C TYR A 493 21.93 29.85 -28.37
N SER A 494 21.93 31.06 -28.93
CA SER A 494 20.96 31.52 -29.92
C SER A 494 20.88 30.66 -31.19
N ASP A 495 21.98 30.00 -31.59
CA ASP A 495 21.99 29.06 -32.72
C ASP A 495 21.51 27.65 -32.34
N SER A 496 21.47 27.33 -31.05
CA SER A 496 21.06 26.03 -30.51
C SER A 496 19.58 25.99 -30.08
N GLU A 497 18.95 27.15 -29.83
CA GLU A 497 17.53 27.25 -29.44
C GLU A 497 16.54 27.00 -30.59
N LYS A 498 16.97 27.14 -31.85
CA LYS A 498 16.08 26.95 -33.02
C LYS A 498 15.86 25.46 -33.30
N PRO A 499 14.61 24.96 -33.36
CA PRO A 499 14.33 23.62 -33.85
C PRO A 499 14.79 23.54 -35.32
N THR A 500 15.58 22.53 -35.67
CA THR A 500 16.02 22.31 -37.06
C THR A 500 14.80 22.20 -37.99
N GLU A 501 14.57 23.22 -38.83
CA GLU A 501 13.67 23.15 -39.97
C GLU A 501 14.21 22.10 -40.96
N LYS A 502 13.37 21.15 -41.36
CA LYS A 502 13.67 20.25 -42.49
C LYS A 502 13.48 21.05 -43.79
N PRO A 503 14.39 21.00 -44.77
CA PRO A 503 14.12 21.56 -46.08
C PRO A 503 13.06 20.70 -46.78
N ALA A 504 12.01 21.36 -47.25
CA ALA A 504 11.01 20.80 -48.15
C ALA A 504 11.58 20.63 -49.56
N VAL A 505 11.35 19.47 -50.17
CA VAL A 505 11.17 19.33 -51.62
C VAL A 505 9.80 18.67 -51.80
N GLU A 506 8.89 19.44 -52.39
CA GLU A 506 7.57 19.04 -52.89
C GLU A 506 7.74 17.97 -53.99
N GLU A 507 6.97 16.89 -54.03
CA GLU A 507 5.64 16.86 -54.68
C GLU A 507 4.59 16.06 -53.88
N ALA A 508 3.39 16.65 -53.83
CA ALA A 508 2.11 16.17 -53.29
C ALA A 508 1.39 15.23 -54.29
N PRO A 509 0.08 14.88 -54.17
CA PRO A 509 -0.91 15.12 -53.10
C PRO A 509 -1.75 13.86 -52.71
N SER A 510 -2.39 13.81 -51.54
CA SER A 510 -3.81 14.17 -51.34
C SER A 510 -4.15 13.94 -49.85
N THR A 511 -4.53 14.96 -49.07
CA THR A 511 -5.92 15.33 -48.69
C THR A 511 -6.77 14.08 -48.37
N VAL A 512 -7.34 13.88 -47.18
CA VAL A 512 -8.43 14.67 -46.57
C VAL A 512 -8.55 14.33 -45.07
N GLU A 513 -8.63 15.39 -44.27
CA GLU A 513 -9.43 15.66 -43.04
C GLU A 513 -9.65 14.61 -41.93
N CYS A 514 -9.56 15.15 -40.72
CA CYS A 514 -9.96 14.56 -39.45
C CYS A 514 -11.48 14.50 -39.34
N GLU A 515 -12.03 13.37 -38.88
CA GLU A 515 -13.29 13.34 -38.14
C GLU A 515 -13.13 12.53 -36.86
N GLU A 516 -13.57 13.16 -35.76
CA GLU A 516 -13.81 12.58 -34.45
C GLU A 516 -15.03 11.66 -34.53
N GLY A 517 -15.03 10.52 -33.81
CA GLY A 517 -16.26 9.76 -33.62
C GLY A 517 -16.09 8.33 -33.13
N MET A 518 -16.37 8.16 -31.83
CA MET A 518 -16.98 7.00 -31.17
C MET A 518 -16.22 5.67 -31.00
N ASP A 519 -16.31 5.21 -29.76
CA ASP A 519 -15.92 3.91 -29.23
C ASP A 519 -16.48 2.75 -30.07
N GLU A 520 -15.69 1.69 -30.26
CA GLU A 520 -16.21 0.31 -30.27
C GLU A 520 -15.08 -0.70 -30.01
N ASP A 521 -15.51 -1.85 -29.51
CA ASP A 521 -14.79 -2.79 -28.68
C ASP A 521 -13.64 -3.58 -29.33
N VAL A 522 -12.80 -4.12 -28.45
CA VAL A 522 -11.74 -5.08 -28.76
C VAL A 522 -12.34 -6.40 -29.25
N GLU A 523 -12.16 -6.73 -30.53
CA GLU A 523 -12.05 -8.11 -30.99
C GLU A 523 -10.71 -8.31 -31.69
N GLY A 524 -10.02 -9.39 -31.32
CA GLY A 524 -8.66 -9.67 -31.74
C GLY A 524 -8.57 -10.38 -33.08
N THR A 525 -7.56 -10.00 -33.85
CA THR A 525 -6.88 -10.87 -34.82
C THR A 525 -5.36 -10.67 -34.67
N PRO A 526 -4.56 -11.75 -34.62
CA PRO A 526 -3.11 -11.65 -34.63
C PRO A 526 -2.66 -11.60 -36.10
N GLU A 527 -2.41 -10.41 -36.63
CA GLU A 527 -1.74 -10.29 -37.92
C GLU A 527 -0.23 -10.11 -37.72
N ASP A 528 0.47 -11.08 -38.30
CA ASP A 528 1.90 -11.25 -38.43
C ASP A 528 2.44 -10.21 -39.41
N ASP A 529 3.06 -9.14 -38.90
CA ASP A 529 3.92 -8.28 -39.71
C ASP A 529 5.32 -8.22 -39.07
N THR A 530 6.21 -8.97 -39.71
CA THR A 530 7.64 -9.07 -39.45
C THR A 530 8.35 -7.82 -39.99
N GLU A 531 8.21 -6.67 -39.30
CA GLU A 531 9.19 -5.57 -39.43
C GLU A 531 10.38 -5.85 -38.51
N GLU A 532 11.53 -6.13 -39.11
CA GLU A 532 12.82 -6.34 -38.44
C GLU A 532 13.30 -5.02 -37.79
N ILE A 533 12.91 -4.76 -36.53
CA ILE A 533 13.40 -3.60 -35.78
C ILE A 533 14.88 -3.81 -35.42
N LEU A 534 15.75 -3.09 -36.10
CA LEU A 534 17.20 -3.01 -35.86
C LEU A 534 17.51 -2.33 -34.49
N PRO A 535 18.67 -2.63 -33.86
CA PRO A 535 19.17 -1.90 -32.69
C PRO A 535 19.26 -0.39 -32.98
N PRO A 536 19.20 0.48 -31.96
CA PRO A 536 19.41 1.92 -32.18
C PRO A 536 20.78 2.13 -32.83
N GLU A 537 20.81 2.76 -34.02
CA GLU A 537 22.07 3.19 -34.63
C GLU A 537 22.72 4.22 -33.69
N LEU A 538 23.86 3.86 -33.10
CA LEU A 538 24.66 4.81 -32.35
C LEU A 538 25.10 5.92 -33.32
N PRO A 539 25.12 7.20 -32.89
CA PRO A 539 25.67 8.27 -33.70
C PRO A 539 27.06 7.85 -34.20
N PRO A 540 27.36 7.95 -35.51
CA PRO A 540 28.62 7.48 -36.08
C PRO A 540 29.80 8.06 -35.30
N GLU A 541 30.84 7.24 -35.07
CA GLU A 541 32.14 7.79 -34.68
C GLU A 541 32.63 8.56 -35.90
N ASP A 542 32.44 9.88 -35.90
CA ASP A 542 33.19 10.73 -36.81
C ASP A 542 34.67 10.55 -36.44
N GLU A 543 35.34 9.59 -37.08
CA GLU A 543 36.75 9.63 -37.45
C GLU A 543 36.83 10.56 -38.66
N PRO A 544 37.28 11.83 -38.54
CA PRO A 544 37.68 12.58 -39.71
C PRO A 544 39.11 12.18 -40.05
N GLU A 545 39.28 11.27 -41.01
CA GLU A 545 40.43 11.36 -41.90
C GLU A 545 40.36 12.73 -42.62
N ASP A 546 41.45 13.48 -42.50
CA ASP A 546 41.85 14.69 -43.21
C ASP A 546 40.76 15.54 -43.91
N SER A 547 40.38 16.64 -43.25
CA SER A 547 40.07 17.88 -43.97
C SER A 547 40.49 19.10 -43.14
N LEU A 548 41.56 19.73 -43.62
CA LEU A 548 42.12 21.01 -43.18
C LEU A 548 41.05 22.10 -43.13
N THR A 549 40.46 22.34 -41.96
CA THR A 549 39.91 23.65 -41.57
C THR A 549 40.20 23.91 -40.09
N THR A 550 40.76 25.08 -39.83
CA THR A 550 41.25 25.55 -38.53
C THR A 550 40.12 25.76 -37.52
N GLY A 551 39.91 24.79 -36.64
CA GLY A 551 39.21 24.92 -35.36
C GLY A 551 40.08 24.31 -34.24
N PRO A 552 39.99 24.76 -32.98
CA PRO A 552 41.06 24.53 -32.02
C PRO A 552 41.07 23.08 -31.55
N THR A 553 42.19 22.39 -31.79
CA THR A 553 42.53 21.06 -31.24
C THR A 553 42.31 20.94 -29.73
N SER A 554 42.33 22.08 -29.01
CA SER A 554 42.01 22.15 -27.57
C SER A 554 40.56 21.78 -27.24
N SER A 555 39.57 22.11 -28.06
CA SER A 555 38.15 21.83 -27.74
C SER A 555 37.80 20.35 -27.77
N LYS A 556 38.45 19.54 -28.62
CA LYS A 556 38.27 18.07 -28.64
C LYS A 556 38.85 17.42 -27.39
N VAL A 557 40.06 17.82 -26.99
CA VAL A 557 40.72 17.33 -25.76
C VAL A 557 39.94 17.73 -24.52
N LEU A 558 39.40 18.96 -24.48
CA LEU A 558 38.53 19.42 -23.39
C LEU A 558 37.23 18.63 -23.31
N LEU A 559 36.63 18.25 -24.45
CA LEU A 559 35.43 17.42 -24.47
C LEU A 559 35.70 16.00 -23.96
N GLU A 560 36.79 15.37 -24.36
CA GLU A 560 37.17 14.03 -23.87
C GLU A 560 37.49 14.05 -22.38
N GLY A 561 38.19 15.09 -21.90
CA GLY A 561 38.40 15.32 -20.47
C GLY A 561 37.09 15.48 -19.70
N PHE A 562 36.13 16.24 -20.26
CA PHE A 562 34.80 16.42 -19.68
C PHE A 562 34.02 15.10 -19.60
N LEU A 563 33.99 14.31 -20.68
CA LEU A 563 33.29 13.03 -20.71
C LEU A 563 33.92 11.99 -19.77
N SER A 564 35.24 12.02 -19.59
CA SER A 564 35.96 11.18 -18.62
C SER A 564 35.70 11.60 -17.15
N ALA A 565 35.48 12.89 -16.90
CA ALA A 565 35.14 13.41 -15.58
C ALA A 565 33.66 13.23 -15.20
N LEU A 566 32.77 13.06 -16.18
CA LEU A 566 31.32 13.00 -15.99
C LEU A 566 30.85 11.89 -15.02
N PRO A 567 31.40 10.65 -15.04
CA PRO A 567 31.03 9.61 -14.06
C PRO A 567 31.40 9.93 -12.61
N ASN A 568 32.26 10.93 -12.37
CA ASN A 568 32.64 11.37 -11.02
C ASN A 568 31.75 12.50 -10.49
N CYS A 569 30.80 13.01 -11.28
CA CYS A 569 29.87 14.06 -10.90
C CYS A 569 28.67 13.51 -10.09
N ILE A 570 28.94 13.04 -8.87
CA ILE A 570 27.98 12.33 -8.00
C ILE A 570 27.26 13.21 -6.96
N ASN A 571 27.31 14.54 -7.11
CA ASN A 571 26.62 15.47 -6.23
C ASN A 571 25.95 16.60 -7.03
N ARG A 572 25.06 17.36 -6.37
CA ARG A 572 24.31 18.46 -7.01
C ARG A 572 25.23 19.55 -7.58
N ASP A 573 26.22 19.97 -6.81
CA ASP A 573 27.03 21.13 -7.17
C ASP A 573 28.04 20.81 -8.30
N LEU A 574 28.59 19.59 -8.35
CA LEU A 574 29.48 19.12 -9.42
C LEU A 574 28.70 18.95 -10.73
N ILE A 575 27.49 18.39 -10.70
CA ILE A 575 26.72 18.20 -11.94
C ILE A 575 26.20 19.54 -12.51
N ASP A 576 25.84 20.48 -11.63
CA ASP A 576 25.44 21.83 -12.05
C ASP A 576 26.65 22.63 -12.58
N SER A 577 27.83 22.47 -11.97
CA SER A 577 29.08 23.05 -12.46
C SER A 577 29.49 22.45 -13.82
N ALA A 578 29.31 21.14 -13.99
CA ALA A 578 29.54 20.45 -15.27
C ALA A 578 28.58 20.95 -16.36
N ALA A 579 27.31 21.21 -16.03
CA ALA A 579 26.35 21.82 -16.96
C ALA A 579 26.81 23.20 -17.43
N MET A 580 27.30 24.02 -16.50
CA MET A 580 27.81 25.36 -16.79
C MET A 580 29.10 25.31 -17.64
N GLU A 581 30.04 24.41 -17.31
CA GLU A 581 31.26 24.21 -18.08
C GLU A 581 30.97 23.76 -19.52
N PHE A 582 30.04 22.81 -19.69
CA PHE A 582 29.64 22.34 -21.02
C PHE A 582 29.03 23.48 -21.86
N CYS A 583 28.15 24.28 -21.24
CA CYS A 583 27.51 25.40 -21.93
C CYS A 583 28.49 26.51 -22.33
N LEU A 584 29.49 26.81 -21.50
CA LEU A 584 30.45 27.90 -21.75
C LEU A 584 31.58 27.52 -22.70
N LYS A 585 32.07 26.27 -22.66
CA LYS A 585 33.30 25.87 -23.35
C LYS A 585 33.10 24.85 -24.46
N LEU A 586 32.01 24.06 -24.42
CA LEU A 586 31.87 22.84 -25.24
C LEU A 586 30.57 22.79 -26.07
N ASN A 587 29.74 23.84 -26.05
CA ASN A 587 28.45 23.87 -26.76
C ASN A 587 28.61 23.94 -28.29
N THR A 588 28.84 22.79 -28.92
CA THR A 588 28.82 22.63 -30.39
C THR A 588 27.95 21.43 -30.77
N LYS A 589 27.40 21.43 -31.98
CA LYS A 589 26.55 20.33 -32.49
C LYS A 589 27.24 18.94 -32.42
N PRO A 590 28.53 18.79 -32.78
CA PRO A 590 29.26 17.53 -32.59
C PRO A 590 29.45 17.14 -31.12
N SER A 591 29.77 18.11 -30.24
CA SER A 591 29.92 17.87 -28.80
C SER A 591 28.62 17.39 -28.16
N ARG A 592 27.47 17.95 -28.57
CA ARG A 592 26.15 17.53 -28.07
C ARG A 592 25.83 16.09 -28.46
N LYS A 593 26.10 15.69 -29.71
CA LYS A 593 25.95 14.29 -30.15
C LYS A 593 26.83 13.33 -29.36
N LYS A 594 28.09 13.69 -29.12
CA LYS A 594 29.01 12.89 -28.28
C LYS A 594 28.53 12.80 -26.83
N LEU A 595 27.99 13.88 -26.27
CA LEU A 595 27.39 13.89 -24.94
C LEU A 595 26.15 13.00 -24.87
N VAL A 596 25.24 13.06 -25.84
CA VAL A 596 24.07 12.15 -25.93
C VAL A 596 24.51 10.70 -25.94
N ARG A 597 25.53 10.35 -26.72
CA ARG A 597 26.07 8.98 -26.79
C ARG A 597 26.66 8.53 -25.44
N ALA A 598 27.41 9.41 -24.76
CA ALA A 598 27.97 9.11 -23.44
C ALA A 598 26.90 8.95 -22.36
N LEU A 599 25.84 9.77 -22.41
CA LEU A 599 24.69 9.70 -21.52
C LEU A 599 23.81 8.48 -21.79
N PHE A 600 23.78 7.97 -23.02
CA PHE A 600 23.06 6.74 -23.38
C PHE A 600 23.82 5.47 -22.96
N LEU A 601 25.15 5.46 -23.08
CA LEU A 601 26.01 4.29 -22.79
C LEU A 601 26.42 4.16 -21.32
N VAL A 602 25.57 4.58 -20.37
CA VAL A 602 25.89 4.49 -18.94
C VAL A 602 26.11 3.02 -18.54
N PRO A 603 27.21 2.69 -17.84
CA PRO A 603 27.43 1.34 -17.33
C PRO A 603 26.27 0.89 -16.45
N ARG A 604 25.73 -0.31 -16.71
CA ARG A 604 24.61 -0.89 -15.93
C ARG A 604 24.94 -1.14 -14.45
N THR A 605 26.23 -1.11 -14.11
CA THR A 605 26.74 -1.21 -12.73
C THR A 605 26.67 0.12 -11.96
N ARG A 606 26.43 1.25 -12.64
CA ARG A 606 26.43 2.60 -12.06
C ARG A 606 25.08 3.32 -12.26
N LEU A 607 24.00 2.70 -11.77
CA LEU A 607 22.64 3.27 -11.81
C LEU A 607 22.49 4.51 -10.91
N ASP A 608 23.43 4.72 -10.00
CA ASP A 608 23.56 5.91 -9.15
C ASP A 608 23.76 7.20 -9.95
N LEU A 609 24.27 7.13 -11.19
CA LEU A 609 24.56 8.30 -12.01
C LEU A 609 23.33 8.90 -12.72
N LEU A 610 22.25 8.13 -12.84
CA LEU A 610 21.08 8.48 -13.65
C LEU A 610 20.31 9.71 -13.12
N PRO A 611 20.11 9.91 -11.80
CA PRO A 611 19.53 11.15 -11.25
C PRO A 611 20.34 12.41 -11.55
N PHE A 612 21.68 12.28 -11.61
CA PHE A 612 22.57 13.39 -11.95
C PHE A 612 22.56 13.66 -13.46
N TYR A 613 22.63 12.62 -14.29
CA TYR A 613 22.59 12.76 -15.74
C TYR A 613 21.24 13.35 -16.22
N SER A 614 20.14 12.95 -15.62
CA SER A 614 18.85 13.60 -15.86
C SER A 614 18.82 15.06 -15.41
N ARG A 615 19.49 15.41 -14.30
CA ARG A 615 19.63 16.82 -13.86
C ARG A 615 20.40 17.62 -14.89
N LEU A 616 21.52 17.10 -15.38
CA LEU A 616 22.33 17.72 -16.42
C LEU A 616 21.51 18.00 -17.69
N VAL A 617 20.80 16.99 -18.19
CA VAL A 617 19.94 17.13 -19.39
C VAL A 617 18.85 18.17 -19.17
N ALA A 618 18.21 18.19 -17.99
CA ALA A 618 17.16 19.13 -17.66
C ALA A 618 17.65 20.57 -17.52
N THR A 619 18.83 20.76 -16.92
CA THR A 619 19.48 22.07 -16.79
C THR A 619 19.91 22.62 -18.16
N LEU A 620 20.32 21.75 -19.09
CA LEU A 620 20.73 22.14 -20.46
C LEU A 620 19.56 22.30 -21.43
N GLN A 621 18.42 21.63 -21.19
CA GLN A 621 17.26 21.62 -22.08
C GLN A 621 16.75 23.00 -22.53
N PRO A 622 16.69 24.04 -21.67
CA PRO A 622 16.23 25.37 -22.08
C PRO A 622 17.14 26.05 -23.11
N LEU A 623 18.43 25.66 -23.20
CA LEU A 623 19.45 26.25 -24.07
C LEU A 623 19.74 25.41 -25.31
N MET A 624 19.63 24.08 -25.18
CA MET A 624 19.91 23.10 -26.24
C MET A 624 18.86 21.97 -26.22
N PRO A 625 17.66 22.23 -26.76
CA PRO A 625 16.55 21.27 -26.73
C PRO A 625 16.77 20.03 -27.61
N ASP A 626 17.70 20.09 -28.56
CA ASP A 626 18.09 18.98 -29.43
C ASP A 626 18.69 17.82 -28.62
N LEU A 627 19.51 18.13 -27.61
CA LEU A 627 20.18 17.14 -26.76
C LEU A 627 19.20 16.22 -26.02
N ALA A 628 18.17 16.76 -25.36
CA ALA A 628 17.21 15.91 -24.66
C ALA A 628 16.28 15.18 -25.63
N THR A 629 15.94 15.81 -26.76
CA THR A 629 15.07 15.19 -27.78
C THR A 629 15.74 13.95 -28.38
N ASP A 630 17.02 14.06 -28.74
CA ASP A 630 17.81 12.95 -29.28
C ASP A 630 17.98 11.82 -28.25
N LEU A 631 18.31 12.16 -27.00
CA LEU A 631 18.47 11.18 -25.93
C LEU A 631 17.16 10.43 -25.63
N VAL A 632 16.04 11.14 -25.51
CA VAL A 632 14.73 10.52 -25.26
C VAL A 632 14.31 9.60 -26.42
N ASN A 633 14.60 9.98 -27.66
CA ASN A 633 14.30 9.13 -28.83
C ASN A 633 15.14 7.86 -28.86
N MET A 634 16.45 7.94 -28.59
CA MET A 634 17.33 6.77 -28.50
C MET A 634 16.86 5.78 -27.42
N LEU A 635 16.49 6.29 -26.24
CA LEU A 635 15.99 5.47 -25.14
C LEU A 635 14.62 4.84 -25.44
N ARG A 636 13.74 5.55 -26.16
CA ARG A 636 12.44 4.99 -26.60
C ARG A 636 12.64 3.83 -27.57
N GLN A 637 13.54 3.97 -28.53
CA GLN A 637 13.86 2.92 -29.49
C GLN A 637 14.50 1.71 -28.79
N ASP A 638 15.49 1.93 -27.92
CA ASP A 638 16.11 0.84 -27.16
C ASP A 638 15.09 0.17 -26.22
N PHE A 639 14.20 0.92 -25.58
CA PHE A 639 13.12 0.34 -24.77
C PHE A 639 12.23 -0.60 -25.61
N LYS A 640 11.77 -0.17 -26.79
CA LYS A 640 10.97 -1.02 -27.70
C LYS A 640 11.72 -2.29 -28.11
N TYR A 641 13.01 -2.16 -28.41
CA TYR A 641 13.88 -3.28 -28.74
C TYR A 641 14.08 -4.26 -27.58
N GLN A 642 14.39 -3.78 -26.36
CA GLN A 642 14.59 -4.64 -25.19
C GLN A 642 13.31 -5.36 -24.74
N VAL A 643 12.14 -4.70 -24.88
CA VAL A 643 10.83 -5.32 -24.61
C VAL A 643 10.56 -6.49 -25.55
N ARG A 644 10.83 -6.34 -26.85
CA ARG A 644 10.70 -7.44 -27.84
C ARG A 644 11.72 -8.56 -27.60
N LYS A 645 12.96 -8.23 -27.20
CA LYS A 645 14.00 -9.22 -26.86
C LYS A 645 13.84 -9.90 -25.48
N LYS A 646 12.83 -9.52 -24.69
CA LYS A 646 12.55 -10.09 -23.36
C LYS A 646 13.74 -10.00 -22.39
N ASN A 647 14.57 -8.96 -22.49
CA ASN A 647 15.72 -8.75 -21.59
C ASN A 647 15.30 -7.97 -20.33
N PRO A 648 15.08 -8.62 -19.17
CA PRO A 648 14.53 -7.94 -17.99
C PRO A 648 15.44 -6.80 -17.50
N ILE A 649 16.75 -7.02 -17.44
CA ILE A 649 17.71 -6.04 -16.92
C ILE A 649 17.76 -4.78 -17.80
N GLY A 650 17.75 -4.93 -19.13
CA GLY A 650 17.74 -3.80 -20.06
C GLY A 650 16.44 -2.99 -19.99
N ILE A 651 15.30 -3.67 -19.80
CA ILE A 651 14.00 -3.01 -19.63
C ILE A 651 13.97 -2.16 -18.36
N ALA A 652 14.49 -2.66 -17.22
CA ALA A 652 14.54 -1.91 -15.96
C ALA A 652 15.41 -0.65 -16.08
N THR A 653 16.63 -0.77 -16.60
CA THR A 653 17.56 0.36 -16.74
C THR A 653 17.01 1.43 -17.68
N ASN A 654 16.50 1.04 -18.86
CA ASN A 654 15.95 1.98 -19.82
C ASN A 654 14.67 2.65 -19.32
N HIS A 655 13.80 1.90 -18.64
CA HIS A 655 12.59 2.47 -18.05
C HIS A 655 12.91 3.48 -16.95
N TYR A 656 13.81 3.15 -16.03
CA TYR A 656 14.22 4.06 -14.96
C TYR A 656 14.85 5.32 -15.55
N TYR A 657 15.73 5.19 -16.53
CA TYR A 657 16.34 6.34 -17.20
C TYR A 657 15.33 7.18 -17.98
N LEU A 658 14.40 6.55 -18.72
CA LEU A 658 13.33 7.24 -19.44
C LEU A 658 12.46 8.02 -18.47
N SER A 659 12.06 7.39 -17.36
CA SER A 659 11.15 7.99 -16.37
C SER A 659 11.78 9.18 -15.65
N VAL A 660 13.03 9.06 -15.23
CA VAL A 660 13.77 10.15 -14.57
C VAL A 660 14.04 11.30 -15.57
N CYS A 661 14.32 10.99 -16.84
CA CYS A 661 14.49 12.02 -17.88
C CYS A 661 13.17 12.72 -18.23
N THR A 662 12.06 12.00 -18.44
CA THR A 662 10.76 12.58 -18.78
C THR A 662 10.15 13.39 -17.64
N MET A 663 10.33 12.96 -16.38
CA MET A 663 9.88 13.74 -15.23
C MET A 663 10.46 15.16 -15.27
N LYS A 664 11.77 15.30 -15.51
CA LYS A 664 12.44 16.61 -15.52
C LYS A 664 12.12 17.46 -16.77
N THR A 665 11.95 16.88 -17.95
CA THR A 665 11.57 17.67 -19.15
C THR A 665 10.13 18.19 -19.06
N ASP A 666 9.25 17.49 -18.33
CA ASP A 666 7.84 17.88 -18.19
C ASP A 666 7.58 18.89 -17.06
N PHE A 667 8.34 18.87 -15.96
CA PHE A 667 8.19 19.87 -14.88
C PHE A 667 8.59 21.30 -15.29
N ILE A 668 9.49 21.47 -16.28
CA ILE A 668 10.02 22.80 -16.68
C ILE A 668 9.12 23.50 -17.72
N LYS A 669 8.09 22.84 -18.27
CA LYS A 669 7.09 23.48 -19.15
C LYS A 669 5.68 23.08 -18.80
N VAL A 670 5.22 23.50 -17.62
CA VAL A 670 3.78 23.67 -17.37
C VAL A 670 3.33 24.93 -18.10
N ARG A 671 2.97 24.79 -19.39
CA ARG A 671 1.81 25.51 -19.99
C ARG A 671 1.43 25.24 -21.44
N THR A 672 2.14 24.42 -22.23
CA THR A 672 1.70 24.20 -23.63
C THR A 672 2.03 22.80 -24.15
N PHE A 673 1.02 22.15 -24.73
CA PHE A 673 0.97 20.93 -25.57
C PHE A 673 0.49 19.61 -24.94
N ASP A 674 -0.68 19.17 -25.40
CA ASP A 674 -1.53 18.01 -25.00
C ASP A 674 -1.03 16.61 -25.44
N ASN A 675 0.10 16.46 -26.13
CA ASN A 675 0.50 15.17 -26.73
C ASN A 675 1.33 14.24 -25.82
N LYS A 676 1.34 14.47 -24.50
CA LYS A 676 2.40 13.96 -23.60
C LYS A 676 2.20 12.54 -23.05
N TYR A 677 0.99 11.98 -23.05
CA TYR A 677 0.70 10.70 -22.37
C TYR A 677 0.85 9.44 -23.24
N LYS A 678 1.22 9.58 -24.52
CA LYS A 678 1.25 8.46 -25.48
C LYS A 678 2.32 7.41 -25.16
N VAL A 679 3.48 7.84 -24.67
CA VAL A 679 4.63 6.95 -24.38
C VAL A 679 4.44 6.19 -23.06
N LEU A 680 3.97 6.85 -22.01
CA LEU A 680 3.59 6.17 -20.76
C LEU A 680 2.42 5.20 -20.98
N LYS A 681 1.46 5.53 -21.85
CA LYS A 681 0.36 4.65 -22.25
C LYS A 681 0.86 3.42 -23.03
N GLU A 682 1.77 3.58 -24.00
CA GLU A 682 2.38 2.48 -24.75
C GLU A 682 3.21 1.54 -23.86
N VAL A 683 3.95 2.09 -22.90
CA VAL A 683 4.81 1.33 -21.97
C VAL A 683 3.98 0.52 -20.97
N CYS A 684 2.93 1.11 -20.38
CA CYS A 684 2.02 0.40 -19.49
C CYS A 684 1.17 -0.66 -20.23
N LEU A 685 0.74 -0.39 -21.48
CA LEU A 685 0.03 -1.39 -22.28
C LEU A 685 0.95 -2.58 -22.64
N ALA A 686 2.19 -2.31 -23.08
CA ALA A 686 3.15 -3.34 -23.48
C ALA A 686 3.56 -4.28 -22.33
N LEU A 687 3.59 -3.78 -21.09
CA LEU A 687 3.80 -4.58 -19.88
C LEU A 687 2.58 -5.41 -19.48
N SER A 688 1.36 -4.99 -19.88
CA SER A 688 0.11 -5.66 -19.50
C SER A 688 -0.37 -6.75 -20.47
N LEU A 689 0.07 -6.75 -21.75
CA LEU A 689 -0.56 -7.56 -22.81
C LEU A 689 0.30 -8.64 -23.47
N SER A 690 1.50 -8.97 -22.96
CA SER A 690 2.20 -10.18 -23.44
C SER A 690 2.76 -11.00 -22.29
N SER A 691 2.43 -12.30 -22.28
CA SER A 691 2.98 -13.46 -21.55
C SER A 691 3.53 -13.21 -20.13
N PHE A 692 2.70 -13.47 -19.12
CA PHE A 692 2.86 -13.10 -17.70
C PHE A 692 3.79 -13.98 -16.83
N HIS A 693 4.48 -14.98 -17.36
CA HIS A 693 5.16 -15.98 -16.51
C HIS A 693 6.62 -15.69 -16.10
N TYR A 694 7.28 -14.65 -16.61
CA TYR A 694 8.70 -14.35 -16.30
C TYR A 694 9.03 -12.88 -15.93
N ARG A 695 8.04 -12.03 -15.62
CA ARG A 695 8.20 -10.55 -15.56
C ARG A 695 7.98 -9.91 -14.18
N LEU A 696 8.13 -10.66 -13.09
CA LEU A 696 7.86 -10.15 -11.73
C LEU A 696 8.95 -9.25 -11.09
N PRO A 697 10.26 -9.40 -11.37
CA PRO A 697 11.27 -8.54 -10.71
C PRO A 697 11.25 -7.10 -11.27
N THR A 698 11.13 -6.95 -12.58
CA THR A 698 11.24 -5.67 -13.29
C THR A 698 10.05 -4.73 -13.09
N GLY A 699 8.84 -5.25 -12.90
CA GLY A 699 7.65 -4.41 -12.68
C GLY A 699 7.62 -3.72 -11.30
N LYS A 700 8.27 -4.31 -10.29
CA LYS A 700 8.31 -3.77 -8.92
C LYS A 700 9.23 -2.57 -8.79
N ASP A 701 10.46 -2.67 -9.30
CA ASP A 701 11.42 -1.56 -9.25
C ASP A 701 10.95 -0.38 -10.10
N VAL A 702 10.33 -0.68 -11.25
CA VAL A 702 9.71 0.30 -12.16
C VAL A 702 8.57 1.08 -11.52
N CYS A 703 7.68 0.42 -10.76
CA CYS A 703 6.64 1.13 -10.03
C CYS A 703 7.24 1.93 -8.86
N HIS A 704 8.25 1.42 -8.15
CA HIS A 704 8.75 2.05 -6.93
C HIS A 704 9.34 3.46 -7.16
N SER A 705 9.98 3.72 -8.32
CA SER A 705 10.68 4.99 -8.58
C SER A 705 9.79 6.13 -9.08
N CYS A 706 8.69 5.85 -9.79
CA CYS A 706 7.89 6.89 -10.45
C CYS A 706 6.38 6.82 -10.18
N SER A 707 5.86 5.73 -9.61
CA SER A 707 4.42 5.60 -9.31
C SER A 707 3.95 6.57 -8.24
N ARG A 708 4.77 6.90 -7.24
CA ARG A 708 4.39 7.81 -6.15
C ARG A 708 4.18 9.24 -6.64
N LEU A 709 4.94 9.68 -7.64
CA LEU A 709 4.84 11.00 -8.27
C LEU A 709 3.66 11.08 -9.25
N LEU A 710 3.47 10.04 -10.09
CA LEU A 710 2.37 9.95 -11.06
C LEU A 710 0.98 9.83 -10.39
N VAL A 711 0.90 9.25 -9.19
CA VAL A 711 -0.37 9.09 -8.45
C VAL A 711 -0.75 10.36 -7.68
N ARG A 712 0.20 11.27 -7.40
CA ARG A 712 -0.01 12.46 -6.55
C ARG A 712 -0.17 13.76 -7.33
N GLU A 713 0.02 13.75 -8.65
CA GLU A 713 -0.07 14.93 -9.50
C GLU A 713 -1.53 15.16 -9.99
N PRO A 714 -2.11 16.36 -9.83
CA PRO A 714 -3.53 16.61 -10.12
C PRO A 714 -3.97 16.36 -11.57
N SER A 715 -3.11 16.58 -12.57
CA SER A 715 -3.44 16.32 -13.99
C SER A 715 -3.33 14.84 -14.38
N SER A 716 -2.74 14.01 -13.52
CA SER A 716 -2.59 12.56 -13.70
C SER A 716 -3.70 11.74 -13.03
N TYR A 717 -4.54 12.32 -12.16
CA TYR A 717 -5.45 11.56 -11.28
C TYR A 717 -6.47 10.63 -11.97
N LEU A 718 -6.76 10.82 -13.26
CA LEU A 718 -7.87 10.15 -13.94
C LEU A 718 -7.58 8.74 -14.48
N ARG A 719 -6.33 8.23 -14.51
CA ARG A 719 -6.03 6.88 -15.06
C ARG A 719 -5.02 5.95 -14.34
N PRO A 720 -4.04 6.41 -13.54
CA PRO A 720 -3.15 5.53 -12.77
C PRO A 720 -3.85 4.51 -11.86
N PRO A 721 -5.00 4.82 -11.20
CA PRO A 721 -5.67 3.87 -10.32
C PRO A 721 -6.16 2.61 -11.04
N LEU A 722 -6.50 2.70 -12.34
CA LEU A 722 -7.02 1.60 -13.14
C LEU A 722 -5.91 0.60 -13.56
N CYS A 723 -4.71 1.09 -13.86
CA CYS A 723 -3.56 0.23 -14.17
C CYS A 723 -3.05 -0.51 -12.92
N LEU A 724 -2.96 0.17 -11.77
CA LEU A 724 -2.58 -0.44 -10.49
C LEU A 724 -3.63 -1.45 -9.99
N LYS A 725 -4.94 -1.15 -10.16
CA LYS A 725 -6.03 -2.09 -9.85
C LYS A 725 -6.04 -3.34 -10.72
N LYS A 726 -5.44 -3.35 -11.92
CA LYS A 726 -5.28 -4.56 -12.73
C LYS A 726 -4.06 -5.42 -12.34
N VAL A 727 -3.07 -4.85 -11.66
CA VAL A 727 -1.86 -5.55 -11.20
C VAL A 727 -2.05 -6.19 -9.81
N CYS A 728 -2.85 -5.58 -8.94
CA CYS A 728 -3.08 -6.07 -7.57
C CYS A 728 -3.97 -7.33 -7.36
N PRO A 729 -4.97 -7.70 -8.19
CA PRO A 729 -5.90 -8.78 -7.82
C PRO A 729 -5.29 -10.18 -7.85
N LEU A 730 -4.15 -10.38 -8.52
CA LEU A 730 -3.60 -11.71 -8.76
C LEU A 730 -2.62 -12.21 -7.69
N ARG A 731 -2.54 -11.54 -6.54
CA ARG A 731 -1.69 -11.96 -5.40
C ARG A 731 -2.44 -12.76 -4.32
N MET A 732 -3.73 -13.00 -4.48
CA MET A 732 -4.59 -13.75 -3.54
C MET A 732 -4.86 -15.20 -4.00
N LEU A 733 -3.95 -15.80 -4.79
CA LEU A 733 -4.00 -17.22 -5.15
C LEU A 733 -2.57 -17.76 -5.36
N LYS A 734 -1.80 -17.85 -4.27
CA LYS A 734 -0.81 -18.93 -3.99
C LYS A 734 -0.16 -18.74 -2.64
#